data_AF-A0AA39HVV7-F1
#
_entry.id   AF-A0AA39HVV7-F1
#
_cell.length_a   1.000
_cell.length_b   1.000
_cell.length_c   1.000
_cell.angle_alpha   90.00
_cell.angle_beta   90.00
_cell.angle_gamma   90.00
#
_symmetry.space_group_name_H-M   'P 1'
#
loop_
_entity.id
_entity.type
_entity.pdbx_description
1 polymer ?
#
loop_
_entity_poly.entity_id
_entity_poly.type
_entity_poly.pdbx_seq_one_letter_code
_entity_poly.pdbx_strand_id
1 'polypeptide(L)'
;MAVRKRQKRARKPPPIEASSLQLNPKARRPYSWLPIVSSLVRDRFCFRPFFSREFRRFTPKKWLNIEELVQNLSCGQLKSCSWLEDLLRKELEEIGKRWRKTRVRRILNDCVPPLKAVPYEVMIKQTVTFQQLRVFISRCLSFVIPPDFIGSANLHALIDDFAKAIFEANTRVPLDLKGAAAKLKISEIRWIKKCRIQPLQVLLVQDSVRFLFHFVLGCVVSVMKFIEINSVRGATTLYRYDVWTKLEEKGLMDYMRLQRCESVALQRGSDEEIAGEMRFQVRLHGLRPIVRISDKSRIVRHKQTNAVLRYLIDSNRSAKCHSAPLSRFPKLFVDYRNRVSSTPVYIFTGDVSDCFPNINHSEMRRVIDVLSRNVSKFFVASDAFPWLRYAAGLTHQEAMNRLKKGGNGCITSNAIDKQVLIESLDLEPLIKYRDRFLRPRRGIGQGYHTSASLCELYLAAIERKSIENFVNPQNTFVYRYADDYLIISTNLEEIKEVIYRLMYALTESGLTMKHEKMSMNFNFGGQVTQETTRFRWCGFEFWDDLRIDIDVERLKKRPLHIPVLSGESVISRRRRLASRMKTIFLKKLEALKMCARTREERNRCNDRIASVAMKTVLPKLAKHVRLYGVHRGTREYLKKLRVWIRSGFNRIVDA
;
A
#
# COMPACT_ATOMS: atom_id res chain seq x y z
N MET A 1 3.58 46.67 -67.00
CA MET A 1 3.81 45.23 -67.22
C MET A 1 5.14 44.82 -66.60
N ALA A 2 5.12 44.11 -65.47
CA ALA A 2 6.33 43.61 -64.80
C ALA A 2 6.23 42.08 -64.67
N VAL A 3 7.14 41.37 -65.33
CA VAL A 3 7.17 39.90 -65.44
C VAL A 3 7.76 39.28 -64.17
N ARG A 4 6.95 38.47 -63.48
CA ARG A 4 7.31 37.68 -62.30
C ARG A 4 8.37 36.61 -62.64
N LYS A 5 9.58 36.72 -62.05
CA LYS A 5 10.57 35.62 -62.03
C LYS A 5 10.14 34.53 -61.05
N ARG A 6 9.91 33.31 -61.56
CA ARG A 6 9.65 32.06 -60.80
C ARG A 6 10.84 31.71 -59.90
N GLN A 7 10.57 31.38 -58.63
CA GLN A 7 11.55 30.78 -57.71
C GLN A 7 11.92 29.35 -58.16
N LYS A 8 13.23 29.06 -58.20
CA LYS A 8 13.81 27.73 -58.50
C LYS A 8 13.41 26.72 -57.42
N ARG A 9 12.80 25.60 -57.82
CA ARG A 9 12.58 24.42 -56.96
C ARG A 9 13.91 23.84 -56.48
N ALA A 10 14.02 23.55 -55.18
CA ALA A 10 15.16 22.82 -54.61
C ALA A 10 15.28 21.42 -55.25
N ARG A 11 16.53 21.03 -55.59
CA ARG A 11 16.86 19.73 -56.19
C ARG A 11 16.51 18.58 -55.22
N LYS A 12 15.91 17.50 -55.74
CA LYS A 12 15.78 16.22 -55.02
C LYS A 12 17.18 15.66 -54.71
N PRO A 13 17.43 15.09 -53.52
CA PRO A 13 18.68 14.39 -53.25
C PRO A 13 18.77 13.07 -54.07
N PRO A 14 19.98 12.62 -54.42
CA PRO A 14 20.18 11.40 -55.20
C PRO A 14 19.76 10.14 -54.40
N PRO A 15 19.37 9.05 -55.08
CA PRO A 15 19.11 7.78 -54.42
C PRO A 15 20.43 7.22 -53.87
N ILE A 16 20.38 6.71 -52.64
CA ILE A 16 21.51 5.98 -52.05
C ILE A 16 21.48 4.56 -52.64
N GLU A 17 22.56 4.16 -53.31
CA GLU A 17 22.78 2.79 -53.73
C GLU A 17 22.94 1.88 -52.51
N ALA A 18 22.26 0.73 -52.51
CA ALA A 18 22.31 -0.26 -51.43
C ALA A 18 23.71 -0.92 -51.24
N SER A 19 24.69 -0.54 -52.05
CA SER A 19 26.07 -1.03 -52.05
C SER A 19 26.97 -0.39 -50.98
N SER A 20 26.59 0.75 -50.40
CA SER A 20 27.41 1.44 -49.38
C SER A 20 27.24 0.90 -47.96
N LEU A 21 26.38 -0.11 -47.76
CA LEU A 21 26.35 -0.94 -46.55
C LEU A 21 27.19 -2.19 -46.82
N GLN A 22 28.50 -2.13 -46.54
CA GLN A 22 29.35 -3.32 -46.54
C GLN A 22 28.87 -4.29 -45.44
N LEU A 23 27.95 -5.18 -45.80
CA LEU A 23 27.68 -6.40 -45.06
C LEU A 23 28.81 -7.39 -45.37
N ASN A 24 29.57 -7.74 -44.33
CA ASN A 24 30.64 -8.73 -44.43
C ASN A 24 30.05 -10.10 -44.86
N PRO A 25 30.34 -10.61 -46.07
CA PRO A 25 29.68 -11.80 -46.62
C PRO A 25 30.24 -13.13 -46.08
N LYS A 26 31.28 -13.11 -45.22
CA LYS A 26 31.90 -14.33 -44.65
C LYS A 26 31.48 -14.64 -43.21
N ALA A 27 30.54 -13.91 -42.62
CA ALA A 27 29.94 -14.28 -41.34
C ALA A 27 28.84 -15.34 -41.52
N ARG A 28 29.21 -16.56 -41.95
CA ARG A 28 28.36 -17.75 -41.83
C ARG A 28 28.32 -18.21 -40.38
N ARG A 29 27.62 -17.47 -39.53
CA ARG A 29 26.98 -17.96 -38.30
C ARG A 29 25.69 -17.16 -38.10
N PRO A 30 24.57 -17.78 -37.74
CA PRO A 30 23.37 -17.04 -37.40
C PRO A 30 23.74 -16.12 -36.24
N TYR A 31 23.67 -14.80 -36.41
CA TYR A 31 23.76 -13.89 -35.28
C TYR A 31 22.66 -14.28 -34.32
N SER A 32 23.05 -14.93 -33.23
CA SER A 32 22.19 -15.28 -32.12
C SER A 32 21.70 -13.96 -31.52
N TRP A 33 20.47 -13.61 -31.87
CA TRP A 33 19.73 -12.52 -31.25
C TRP A 33 19.39 -12.92 -29.80
N LEU A 34 20.39 -12.88 -28.90
CA LEU A 34 20.36 -12.80 -27.42
C LEU A 34 21.73 -13.31 -26.91
N PRO A 35 22.52 -12.53 -26.13
CA PRO A 35 22.10 -12.02 -24.82
C PRO A 35 22.63 -10.61 -24.45
N ILE A 36 22.64 -9.64 -25.38
CA ILE A 36 22.99 -8.23 -25.06
C ILE A 36 21.80 -7.26 -25.19
N VAL A 37 20.72 -7.67 -25.85
CA VAL A 37 19.43 -6.92 -25.84
C VAL A 37 18.61 -7.17 -24.56
N SER A 38 18.90 -8.26 -23.82
CA SER A 38 18.25 -8.57 -22.54
C SER A 38 18.62 -7.60 -21.39
N SER A 39 19.79 -6.94 -21.47
CA SER A 39 20.24 -6.04 -20.40
C SER A 39 19.78 -4.59 -20.55
N LEU A 40 19.37 -4.16 -21.74
CA LEU A 40 18.86 -2.80 -22.01
C LEU A 40 17.32 -2.71 -22.01
N VAL A 41 16.62 -3.85 -21.97
CA VAL A 41 15.15 -3.91 -21.82
C VAL A 41 14.78 -4.06 -20.33
N ARG A 42 15.22 -3.12 -19.48
CA ARG A 42 14.63 -2.93 -18.15
C ARG A 42 13.56 -1.84 -18.17
N ASP A 43 12.59 -1.96 -19.09
CA ASP A 43 11.31 -1.24 -19.02
C ASP A 43 10.43 -1.81 -17.89
N ARG A 44 10.83 -1.56 -16.65
CA ARG A 44 9.95 -1.70 -15.48
C ARG A 44 10.06 -0.44 -14.63
N PHE A 45 9.38 0.61 -15.07
CA PHE A 45 9.11 1.76 -14.20
C PHE A 45 8.19 1.33 -13.08
N CYS A 46 8.71 0.86 -11.95
CA CYS A 46 7.94 0.92 -10.71
C CYS A 46 7.75 2.39 -10.36
N PHE A 47 6.63 2.79 -9.75
CA PHE A 47 6.46 4.12 -9.13
C PHE A 47 7.48 4.41 -7.99
N ARG A 48 8.36 3.48 -7.68
CA ARG A 48 9.27 3.48 -6.53
C ARG A 48 10.46 4.46 -6.60
N PRO A 49 11.04 4.84 -7.75
CA PRO A 49 12.11 5.83 -7.78
C PRO A 49 11.59 7.28 -7.69
N PHE A 50 10.30 7.54 -7.90
CA PHE A 50 9.75 8.90 -7.88
C PHE A 50 9.68 9.55 -6.48
N PHE A 51 9.87 8.77 -5.41
CA PHE A 51 9.96 9.30 -4.04
C PHE A 51 11.39 9.63 -3.62
N SER A 52 12.41 9.41 -4.48
CA SER A 52 13.75 9.92 -4.20
C SER A 52 13.76 11.44 -4.36
N ARG A 53 14.57 12.11 -3.55
CA ARG A 53 14.82 13.56 -3.58
C ARG A 53 15.14 14.13 -4.98
N GLU A 54 15.49 13.30 -5.96
CA GLU A 54 16.04 13.71 -7.25
C GLU A 54 15.03 14.36 -8.20
N PHE A 55 13.73 14.02 -8.16
CA PHE A 55 12.76 14.68 -9.03
C PHE A 55 12.39 16.11 -8.61
N ARG A 56 12.82 16.56 -7.41
CA ARG A 56 12.78 17.99 -7.05
C ARG A 56 13.65 18.86 -7.96
N ARG A 57 14.52 18.26 -8.80
CA ARG A 57 15.36 18.96 -9.77
C ARG A 57 14.65 19.32 -11.08
N PHE A 58 13.46 18.78 -11.36
CA PHE A 58 12.55 19.36 -12.37
C PHE A 58 11.83 20.58 -11.79
N THR A 59 12.62 21.51 -11.26
CA THR A 59 12.19 22.89 -11.01
C THR A 59 11.86 23.52 -12.35
N PRO A 60 10.72 24.21 -12.51
CA PRO A 60 10.34 24.98 -13.71
C PRO A 60 11.29 26.14 -14.10
N LYS A 61 12.55 26.11 -13.67
CA LYS A 61 13.57 27.15 -13.87
C LYS A 61 14.91 26.63 -14.39
N LYS A 62 15.13 25.30 -14.49
CA LYS A 62 16.33 24.78 -15.18
C LYS A 62 16.07 24.75 -16.69
N TRP A 63 17.04 25.21 -17.46
CA TRP A 63 17.06 25.12 -18.92
C TRP A 63 16.75 23.66 -19.33
N LEU A 64 15.84 23.48 -20.30
CA LEU A 64 15.76 22.20 -21.01
C LEU A 64 17.08 22.08 -21.75
N ASN A 65 17.97 21.20 -21.29
CA ASN A 65 19.21 20.91 -21.99
C ASN A 65 18.85 20.14 -23.25
N ILE A 66 18.73 20.86 -24.38
CA ILE A 66 18.28 20.30 -25.65
C ILE A 66 19.23 19.20 -26.10
N GLU A 67 20.54 19.36 -25.91
CA GLU A 67 21.53 18.33 -26.23
C GLU A 67 21.32 17.05 -25.42
N GLU A 68 21.08 17.17 -24.12
CA GLU A 68 20.79 16.02 -23.25
C GLU A 68 19.46 15.35 -23.61
N LEU A 69 18.45 16.11 -24.03
CA LEU A 69 17.15 15.56 -24.46
C LEU A 69 17.24 14.88 -25.83
N VAL A 70 17.99 15.46 -26.76
CA VAL A 70 18.33 14.83 -28.04
C VAL A 70 19.09 13.54 -27.76
N GLN A 71 20.08 13.54 -26.88
CA GLN A 71 20.82 12.34 -26.47
C GLN A 71 19.92 11.27 -25.84
N ASN A 72 18.99 11.67 -24.97
CA ASN A 72 18.05 10.75 -24.30
C ASN A 72 16.98 10.17 -25.24
N LEU A 73 16.59 10.92 -26.28
CA LEU A 73 15.68 10.48 -27.33
C LEU A 73 16.42 9.80 -28.50
N SER A 74 17.74 9.94 -28.56
CA SER A 74 18.59 9.30 -29.54
C SER A 74 19.04 7.93 -29.04
N CYS A 75 18.43 6.85 -29.52
CA CYS A 75 19.07 5.54 -29.48
C CYS A 75 20.48 5.64 -30.10
N GLY A 76 21.46 4.81 -29.72
CA GLY A 76 22.80 4.82 -30.33
C GLY A 76 22.80 4.70 -31.88
N GLN A 77 21.69 4.23 -32.45
CA GLN A 77 21.40 4.15 -33.89
C GLN A 77 20.99 5.48 -34.55
N LEU A 78 20.61 6.52 -33.80
CA LEU A 78 20.31 7.86 -34.33
C LEU A 78 21.57 8.68 -34.59
N LYS A 79 22.68 8.37 -33.90
CA LYS A 79 23.99 9.01 -34.11
C LYS A 79 24.57 8.76 -35.50
N SER A 80 24.12 7.71 -36.20
CA SER A 80 24.48 7.45 -37.60
C SER A 80 23.55 8.16 -38.61
N CYS A 81 22.55 8.92 -38.15
CA CYS A 81 21.56 9.61 -38.97
C CYS A 81 21.46 11.11 -38.60
N SER A 82 22.51 11.89 -38.88
CA SER A 82 22.62 13.32 -38.54
C SER A 82 21.39 14.16 -38.94
N TRP A 83 20.84 13.94 -40.12
CA TRP A 83 19.66 14.68 -40.61
C TRP A 83 18.40 14.50 -39.74
N LEU A 84 18.26 13.34 -39.09
CA LEU A 84 17.10 13.03 -38.24
C LEU A 84 17.30 13.60 -36.83
N GLU A 85 18.54 13.65 -36.38
CA GLU A 85 18.94 14.35 -35.16
C GLU A 85 18.69 15.85 -35.27
N ASP A 86 19.08 16.48 -36.39
CA ASP A 86 18.82 17.90 -36.66
C ASP A 86 17.33 18.23 -36.70
N LEU A 87 16.53 17.32 -37.27
CA LEU A 87 15.08 17.47 -37.32
C LEU A 87 14.47 17.39 -35.92
N LEU A 88 14.88 16.42 -35.11
CA LEU A 88 14.43 16.28 -33.72
C LEU A 88 14.85 17.49 -32.88
N ARG A 89 16.08 17.97 -33.04
CA ARG A 89 16.61 19.17 -32.40
C ARG A 89 15.74 20.38 -32.68
N LYS A 90 15.37 20.62 -33.94
CA LYS A 90 14.48 21.72 -34.33
C LYS A 90 13.12 21.65 -33.65
N GLU A 91 12.52 20.46 -33.58
CA GLU A 91 11.24 20.26 -32.89
C GLU A 91 11.37 20.52 -31.38
N LEU A 92 12.45 20.04 -30.75
CA LEU A 92 12.73 20.26 -29.32
C LEU A 92 13.05 21.72 -28.98
N GLU A 93 13.70 22.46 -29.87
CA GLU A 93 13.94 23.90 -29.71
C GLU A 93 12.64 24.70 -29.65
N GLU A 94 11.67 24.36 -30.52
CA GLU A 94 10.35 24.99 -30.51
C GLU A 94 9.57 24.64 -29.24
N ILE A 95 9.59 23.37 -28.82
CA ILE A 95 9.04 22.95 -27.52
C ILE A 95 9.70 23.73 -26.37
N GLY A 96 11.03 23.90 -26.41
CA GLY A 96 11.78 24.69 -25.43
C GLY A 96 11.37 26.16 -25.40
N LYS A 97 11.14 26.79 -26.57
CA LYS A 97 10.62 28.16 -26.67
C LYS A 97 9.24 28.30 -26.04
N ARG A 98 8.33 27.36 -26.30
CA ARG A 98 6.97 27.34 -25.73
C ARG A 98 6.98 27.08 -24.23
N TRP A 99 7.83 26.17 -23.77
CA TRP A 99 8.02 25.88 -22.35
C TRP A 99 8.41 27.13 -21.55
N ARG A 100 9.35 27.94 -22.06
CA ARG A 100 9.79 29.20 -21.39
C ARG A 100 8.64 30.19 -21.17
N LYS A 101 7.63 30.18 -22.03
CA LYS A 101 6.44 31.04 -21.91
C LYS A 101 5.36 30.43 -21.02
N THR A 102 5.45 29.13 -20.71
CA THR A 102 4.40 28.39 -20.03
C THR A 102 4.47 28.55 -18.52
N ARG A 103 3.35 28.92 -17.89
CA ARG A 103 3.22 29.04 -16.44
C ARG A 103 2.34 27.91 -15.90
N VAL A 104 2.94 26.79 -15.51
CA VAL A 104 2.21 25.59 -15.03
C VAL A 104 1.24 25.89 -13.89
N ARG A 105 1.62 26.78 -12.96
CA ARG A 105 0.74 27.21 -11.84
C ARG A 105 -0.51 27.96 -12.32
N ARG A 106 -0.42 28.74 -13.41
CA ARG A 106 -1.58 29.41 -14.00
C ARG A 106 -2.53 28.38 -14.60
N ILE A 107 -1.98 27.43 -15.37
CA ILE A 107 -2.75 26.31 -15.94
C ILE A 107 -3.47 25.53 -14.82
N LEU A 108 -2.78 25.25 -13.71
CA LEU A 108 -3.39 24.59 -12.56
C LEU A 108 -4.61 25.35 -12.03
N ASN A 109 -4.47 26.65 -11.80
CA ASN A 109 -5.53 27.47 -11.21
C ASN A 109 -6.78 27.53 -12.10
N ASP A 110 -6.60 27.50 -13.42
CA ASP A 110 -7.72 27.50 -14.35
C ASP A 110 -8.42 26.13 -14.43
N CYS A 111 -7.69 25.03 -14.23
CA CYS A 111 -8.22 23.67 -14.37
C CYS A 111 -8.76 23.08 -13.06
N VAL A 112 -8.18 23.50 -11.94
CA VAL A 112 -8.47 22.96 -10.60
C VAL A 112 -8.69 24.17 -9.71
N PRO A 113 -9.92 24.50 -9.30
CA PRO A 113 -10.19 25.71 -8.52
C PRO A 113 -9.33 25.78 -7.24
N PRO A 114 -8.84 26.98 -6.85
CA PRO A 114 -8.09 27.17 -5.62
C PRO A 114 -8.96 26.93 -4.38
N LEU A 115 -8.29 26.68 -3.27
CA LEU A 115 -8.92 26.40 -1.97
C LEU A 115 -9.78 27.59 -1.50
N LYS A 116 -11.06 27.35 -1.25
CA LYS A 116 -11.91 28.23 -0.43
C LYS A 116 -11.63 27.95 1.06
N ALA A 117 -11.80 28.94 1.93
CA ALA A 117 -11.74 28.71 3.38
C ALA A 117 -12.84 27.72 3.77
N VAL A 118 -12.46 26.49 4.13
CA VAL A 118 -13.40 25.42 4.48
C VAL A 118 -12.89 24.66 5.71
N PRO A 119 -13.79 24.00 6.47
CA PRO A 119 -13.40 23.12 7.56
C PRO A 119 -12.41 22.02 7.11
N TYR A 120 -11.58 21.54 8.03
CA TYR A 120 -10.53 20.58 7.75
C TYR A 120 -11.06 19.25 7.17
N GLU A 121 -12.22 18.81 7.64
CA GLU A 121 -12.91 17.59 7.24
C GLU A 121 -13.39 17.68 5.77
N VAL A 122 -13.71 18.90 5.32
CA VAL A 122 -14.05 19.18 3.92
C VAL A 122 -12.76 19.26 3.10
N MET A 123 -11.72 19.92 3.61
CA MET A 123 -10.43 20.07 2.93
C MET A 123 -9.75 18.72 2.64
N ILE A 124 -9.86 17.73 3.54
CA ILE A 124 -9.35 16.36 3.30
C ILE A 124 -10.01 15.73 2.08
N LYS A 125 -11.27 16.08 1.77
CA LYS A 125 -12.00 15.50 0.63
C LYS A 125 -11.68 16.21 -0.69
N GLN A 126 -10.96 17.33 -0.68
CA GLN A 126 -10.61 18.11 -1.87
C GLN A 126 -9.40 17.52 -2.61
N THR A 127 -9.54 16.28 -3.06
CA THR A 127 -8.58 15.66 -3.97
C THR A 127 -8.80 16.14 -5.40
N VAL A 128 -7.75 16.10 -6.22
CA VAL A 128 -7.84 16.37 -7.65
C VAL A 128 -8.65 15.25 -8.30
N THR A 129 -9.71 15.58 -9.03
CA THR A 129 -10.53 14.59 -9.73
C THR A 129 -9.88 14.14 -11.04
N PHE A 130 -10.32 13.01 -11.58
CA PHE A 130 -9.82 12.51 -12.86
C PHE A 130 -10.02 13.53 -13.99
N GLN A 131 -11.21 14.16 -14.05
CA GLN A 131 -11.52 15.14 -15.08
C GLN A 131 -10.67 16.41 -14.94
N GLN A 132 -10.44 16.88 -13.71
CA GLN A 132 -9.54 18.00 -13.45
C GLN A 132 -8.10 17.72 -13.90
N LEU A 133 -7.57 16.53 -13.55
CA LEU A 133 -6.25 16.10 -13.98
C LEU A 133 -6.16 15.99 -15.51
N ARG A 134 -7.17 15.40 -16.15
CA ARG A 134 -7.24 15.26 -17.61
C ARG A 134 -7.21 16.62 -18.32
N VAL A 135 -8.00 17.59 -17.86
CA VAL A 135 -8.01 18.96 -18.41
C VAL A 135 -6.67 19.66 -18.15
N PHE A 136 -6.07 19.49 -16.97
CA PHE A 136 -4.74 20.02 -16.66
C PHE A 136 -3.65 19.46 -17.60
N ILE A 137 -3.62 18.14 -17.81
CA ILE A 137 -2.69 17.47 -18.73
C ILE A 137 -2.90 17.97 -20.16
N SER A 138 -4.17 18.05 -20.60
CA SER A 138 -4.54 18.54 -21.92
C SER A 138 -3.98 19.94 -22.18
N ARG A 139 -4.17 20.87 -21.23
CA ARG A 139 -3.64 22.25 -21.35
C ARG A 139 -2.11 22.29 -21.32
N CYS A 140 -1.46 21.52 -20.44
CA CYS A 140 0.01 21.49 -20.40
C CYS A 140 0.60 21.02 -21.74
N LEU A 141 0.01 19.98 -22.32
CA LEU A 141 0.43 19.46 -23.61
C LEU A 141 0.13 20.42 -24.76
N SER A 142 -1.09 21.00 -24.83
CA SER A 142 -1.46 21.88 -25.95
C SER A 142 -0.69 23.20 -25.98
N PHE A 143 -0.29 23.74 -24.83
CA PHE A 143 0.52 24.95 -24.77
C PHE A 143 1.99 24.72 -25.15
N VAL A 144 2.53 23.55 -24.84
CA VAL A 144 3.97 23.29 -24.93
C VAL A 144 4.34 22.48 -26.17
N ILE A 145 3.50 21.53 -26.57
CA ILE A 145 3.78 20.62 -27.67
C ILE A 145 3.13 21.16 -28.96
N PRO A 146 3.91 21.45 -30.01
CA PRO A 146 3.36 21.81 -31.31
C PRO A 146 2.42 20.72 -31.86
N PRO A 147 1.28 21.08 -32.48
CA PRO A 147 0.39 20.10 -33.11
C PRO A 147 1.11 19.18 -34.11
N ASP A 148 2.09 19.73 -34.81
CA ASP A 148 2.89 19.02 -35.82
C ASP A 148 3.89 18.00 -35.22
N PHE A 149 4.20 18.07 -33.91
CA PHE A 149 5.18 17.21 -33.27
C PHE A 149 4.73 15.75 -33.18
N ILE A 150 3.47 15.52 -32.80
CA ILE A 150 2.90 14.17 -32.68
C ILE A 150 1.54 14.01 -33.36
N GLY A 151 0.93 15.10 -33.83
CA GLY A 151 -0.41 15.13 -34.41
C GLY A 151 -1.50 15.29 -33.36
N SER A 152 -2.51 16.11 -33.65
CA SER A 152 -3.60 16.43 -32.71
C SER A 152 -4.40 15.19 -32.28
N ALA A 153 -4.70 14.27 -33.22
CA ALA A 153 -5.43 13.04 -32.91
C ALA A 153 -4.65 12.13 -31.94
N ASN A 154 -3.34 11.98 -32.16
CA ASN A 154 -2.45 11.23 -31.28
C ASN A 154 -2.34 11.91 -29.90
N LEU A 155 -2.27 13.24 -29.87
CA LEU A 155 -2.20 14.00 -28.61
C LEU A 155 -3.44 13.77 -27.74
N HIS A 156 -4.63 13.77 -28.33
CA HIS A 156 -5.87 13.44 -27.60
C HIS A 156 -5.86 12.02 -27.02
N ALA A 157 -5.41 11.03 -27.80
CA ALA A 157 -5.29 9.66 -27.30
C ALA A 157 -4.31 9.55 -26.12
N LEU A 158 -3.17 10.26 -26.17
CA LEU A 158 -2.19 10.28 -25.08
C LEU A 158 -2.71 10.96 -23.83
N ILE A 159 -3.49 12.04 -23.94
CA ILE A 159 -4.06 12.73 -22.78
C ILE A 159 -4.86 11.76 -21.91
N ASP A 160 -5.73 10.94 -22.52
CA ASP A 160 -6.57 10.00 -21.78
C ASP A 160 -5.74 8.87 -21.16
N ASP A 161 -4.79 8.31 -21.92
CA ASP A 161 -3.90 7.25 -21.42
C ASP A 161 -3.01 7.75 -20.28
N PHE A 162 -2.46 8.96 -20.38
CA PHE A 162 -1.61 9.57 -19.35
C PHE A 162 -2.41 9.95 -18.11
N ALA A 163 -3.57 10.59 -18.27
CA ALA A 163 -4.46 10.92 -17.16
C ALA A 163 -4.84 9.65 -16.39
N LYS A 164 -5.19 8.57 -17.10
CA LYS A 164 -5.52 7.28 -16.48
C LYS A 164 -4.33 6.67 -15.76
N ALA A 165 -3.16 6.63 -16.41
CA ALA A 165 -1.93 6.10 -15.82
C ALA A 165 -1.53 6.82 -14.52
N ILE A 166 -1.66 8.15 -14.52
CA ILE A 166 -1.33 9.01 -13.37
C ILE A 166 -2.40 8.92 -12.28
N PHE A 167 -3.68 8.89 -12.63
CA PHE A 167 -4.78 8.87 -11.66
C PHE A 167 -4.91 7.51 -10.97
N GLU A 168 -4.72 6.42 -11.72
CA GLU A 168 -4.73 5.06 -11.19
C GLU A 168 -3.36 4.63 -10.63
N ALA A 169 -2.43 5.59 -10.49
CA ALA A 169 -1.08 5.37 -10.01
C ALA A 169 -1.05 4.57 -8.69
N ASN A 170 -0.43 3.41 -8.76
CA ASN A 170 -0.14 2.58 -7.61
C ASN A 170 1.37 2.44 -7.48
N THR A 171 1.88 2.64 -6.26
CA THR A 171 3.31 2.55 -5.92
C THR A 171 3.98 1.23 -6.30
N ARG A 172 3.20 0.20 -6.64
CA ARG A 172 3.65 -1.17 -6.89
C ARG A 172 3.44 -1.66 -8.32
N VAL A 173 2.84 -0.85 -9.19
CA VAL A 173 2.47 -1.29 -10.55
C VAL A 173 3.26 -0.50 -11.58
N PRO A 174 3.91 -1.18 -12.54
CA PRO A 174 4.55 -0.50 -13.64
C PRO A 174 3.54 0.00 -14.66
N LEU A 175 3.84 1.16 -15.26
CA LEU A 175 3.01 1.79 -16.28
C LEU A 175 3.32 1.21 -17.67
N ASP A 176 2.28 0.98 -18.47
CA ASP A 176 2.38 0.41 -19.82
C ASP A 176 2.47 1.51 -20.90
N LEU A 177 3.62 2.17 -21.01
CA LEU A 177 3.83 3.20 -22.03
C LEU A 177 3.93 2.64 -23.45
N LYS A 178 4.32 1.36 -23.60
CA LYS A 178 4.35 0.67 -24.90
C LYS A 178 2.94 0.50 -25.46
N GLY A 179 1.99 0.13 -24.61
CA GLY A 179 0.58 0.06 -24.98
C GLY A 179 0.00 1.41 -25.43
N ALA A 180 0.45 2.53 -24.85
CA ALA A 180 0.06 3.87 -25.29
C ALA A 180 0.68 4.22 -26.65
N ALA A 181 1.98 3.96 -26.83
CA ALA A 181 2.68 4.20 -28.09
C ALA A 181 2.12 3.40 -29.27
N ALA A 182 1.72 2.14 -29.04
CA ALA A 182 1.17 1.27 -30.08
C ALA A 182 -0.16 1.76 -30.68
N LYS A 183 -0.88 2.67 -30.00
CA LYS A 183 -2.14 3.24 -30.50
C LYS A 183 -1.93 4.44 -31.42
N LEU A 184 -0.72 4.96 -31.51
CA LEU A 184 -0.45 6.20 -32.23
C LEU A 184 -0.32 5.96 -33.73
N LYS A 185 -0.91 6.86 -34.52
CA LYS A 185 -0.82 6.85 -35.98
C LYS A 185 0.47 7.53 -36.40
N ILE A 186 1.43 6.76 -36.94
CA ILE A 186 2.71 7.29 -37.46
C ILE A 186 2.46 8.30 -38.60
N SER A 187 1.38 8.13 -39.37
CA SER A 187 1.00 9.04 -40.47
C SER A 187 0.81 10.49 -40.02
N GLU A 188 0.43 10.71 -38.76
CA GLU A 188 0.19 12.03 -38.16
C GLU A 188 1.48 12.69 -37.65
N ILE A 189 2.59 11.94 -37.55
CA ILE A 189 3.86 12.42 -36.98
C ILE A 189 4.80 12.82 -38.12
N ARG A 190 4.73 14.10 -38.52
CA ARG A 190 5.39 14.61 -39.74
C ARG A 190 6.89 14.36 -39.78
N TRP A 191 7.58 14.54 -38.66
CA TRP A 191 9.04 14.42 -38.60
C TRP A 191 9.50 12.95 -38.59
N ILE A 192 8.83 12.07 -37.85
CA ILE A 192 9.10 10.61 -37.86
C ILE A 192 8.78 10.00 -39.23
N LYS A 193 7.71 10.44 -39.90
CA LYS A 193 7.33 9.96 -41.23
C LYS A 193 8.44 10.14 -42.28
N LYS A 194 9.36 11.10 -42.09
CA LYS A 194 10.51 11.30 -42.99
C LYS A 194 11.54 10.17 -42.88
N CYS A 195 11.58 9.45 -41.75
CA CYS A 195 12.42 8.26 -41.59
C CYS A 195 11.81 7.12 -42.40
N ARG A 196 12.57 6.53 -43.34
CA ARG A 196 12.09 5.40 -44.17
C ARG A 196 12.28 4.03 -43.50
N ILE A 197 12.88 3.99 -42.31
CA ILE A 197 13.20 2.77 -41.59
C ILE A 197 12.08 2.49 -40.58
N GLN A 198 11.17 1.57 -40.91
CA GLN A 198 9.98 1.29 -40.10
C GLN A 198 10.30 0.86 -38.65
N PRO A 199 11.29 -0.01 -38.37
CA PRO A 199 11.67 -0.32 -36.99
C PRO A 199 12.11 0.91 -36.18
N LEU A 200 12.84 1.83 -36.83
CA LEU A 200 13.31 3.07 -36.19
C LEU A 200 12.15 4.04 -35.93
N GLN A 201 11.17 4.11 -36.83
CA GLN A 201 9.95 4.89 -36.59
C GLN A 201 9.22 4.43 -35.32
N VAL A 202 9.09 3.10 -35.12
CA VAL A 202 8.43 2.54 -33.92
C VAL A 202 9.18 2.92 -32.64
N LEU A 203 10.52 2.84 -32.65
CA LEU A 203 11.34 3.24 -31.51
C LEU A 203 11.19 4.74 -31.20
N LEU A 204 11.28 5.59 -32.22
CA LEU A 204 11.10 7.04 -32.07
C LEU A 204 9.74 7.42 -31.49
N VAL A 205 8.67 6.70 -31.89
CA VAL A 205 7.33 6.90 -31.30
C VAL A 205 7.31 6.51 -29.83
N GLN A 206 7.89 5.36 -29.47
CA GLN A 206 7.96 4.92 -28.08
C GLN A 206 8.74 5.90 -27.20
N ASP A 207 9.88 6.40 -27.70
CA ASP A 207 10.72 7.36 -27.01
C ASP A 207 10.02 8.72 -26.88
N SER A 208 9.32 9.17 -27.94
CA SER A 208 8.48 10.37 -27.89
C SER A 208 7.38 10.27 -26.85
N VAL A 209 6.67 9.13 -26.77
CA VAL A 209 5.65 8.88 -25.74
C VAL A 209 6.27 8.88 -24.34
N ARG A 210 7.45 8.27 -24.17
CA ARG A 210 8.17 8.28 -22.89
C ARG A 210 8.54 9.70 -22.47
N PHE A 211 9.09 10.50 -23.38
CA PHE A 211 9.41 11.91 -23.15
C PHE A 211 8.17 12.72 -22.77
N LEU A 212 7.09 12.62 -23.55
CA LEU A 212 5.83 13.33 -23.27
C LEU A 212 5.23 12.93 -21.92
N PHE A 213 5.29 11.64 -21.56
CA PHE A 213 4.84 11.18 -20.26
C PHE A 213 5.68 11.77 -19.12
N HIS A 214 7.00 11.78 -19.25
CA HIS A 214 7.89 12.41 -18.26
C HIS A 214 7.65 13.91 -18.13
N PHE A 215 7.44 14.59 -19.25
CA PHE A 215 7.10 16.00 -19.28
C PHE A 215 5.80 16.27 -18.52
N VAL A 216 4.73 15.53 -18.82
CA VAL A 216 3.44 15.64 -18.15
C VAL A 216 3.56 15.32 -16.67
N LEU A 217 4.25 14.24 -16.31
CA LEU A 217 4.47 13.87 -14.92
C LEU A 217 5.25 14.96 -14.18
N GLY A 218 6.26 15.55 -14.81
CA GLY A 218 7.01 16.71 -14.31
C GLY A 218 6.09 17.91 -14.04
N CYS A 219 5.19 18.23 -14.98
CA CYS A 219 4.18 19.26 -14.78
C CYS A 219 3.30 18.96 -13.56
N VAL A 220 2.77 17.73 -13.45
CA VAL A 220 1.93 17.30 -12.33
C VAL A 220 2.66 17.42 -11.00
N VAL A 221 3.86 16.83 -10.86
CA VAL A 221 4.60 16.82 -9.58
C VAL A 221 5.15 18.20 -9.18
N SER A 222 5.21 19.16 -10.10
CA SER A 222 5.61 20.54 -9.82
C SER A 222 4.52 21.35 -9.08
N VAL A 223 3.26 20.95 -9.19
CA VAL A 223 2.10 21.69 -8.62
C VAL A 223 1.15 20.82 -7.77
N MET A 224 1.26 19.51 -7.86
CA MET A 224 0.45 18.53 -7.12
C MET A 224 1.35 17.54 -6.38
N LYS A 225 0.80 16.91 -5.32
CA LYS A 225 1.47 15.90 -4.49
C LYS A 225 0.66 14.60 -4.47
N PHE A 226 1.35 13.48 -4.69
CA PHE A 226 0.79 12.14 -4.49
C PHE A 226 0.83 11.76 -3.02
N ILE A 227 -0.32 11.34 -2.49
CA ILE A 227 -0.48 10.98 -1.09
C ILE A 227 -1.07 9.58 -0.98
N GLU A 228 -0.48 8.76 -0.12
CA GLU A 228 -1.02 7.43 0.14
C GLU A 228 -2.34 7.50 0.92
N ILE A 229 -3.26 6.60 0.58
CA ILE A 229 -4.54 6.44 1.27
C ILE A 229 -4.56 5.13 2.06
N ASN A 230 -5.24 5.10 3.20
CA ASN A 230 -5.30 3.93 4.07
C ASN A 230 -6.23 2.81 3.55
N SER A 231 -7.16 3.15 2.66
CA SER A 231 -8.21 2.21 2.20
C SER A 231 -7.66 1.07 1.33
N VAL A 232 -6.63 1.34 0.51
CA VAL A 232 -6.05 0.36 -0.41
C VAL A 232 -4.52 0.41 -0.35
N ARG A 233 -3.90 -0.76 -0.15
CA ARG A 233 -2.45 -0.88 -0.04
C ARG A 233 -1.76 -0.39 -1.32
N GLY A 234 -0.94 0.65 -1.17
CA GLY A 234 -0.16 1.24 -2.26
C GLY A 234 -0.94 2.16 -3.19
N ALA A 235 -2.23 2.38 -2.93
CA ALA A 235 -3.01 3.37 -3.65
C ALA A 235 -2.63 4.78 -3.23
N THR A 236 -2.68 5.69 -4.19
CA THR A 236 -2.40 7.10 -3.99
C THR A 236 -3.57 7.94 -4.46
N THR A 237 -3.64 9.16 -3.94
CA THR A 237 -4.54 10.21 -4.43
C THR A 237 -3.73 11.48 -4.62
N LEU A 238 -4.24 12.40 -5.44
CA LEU A 238 -3.56 13.65 -5.80
C LEU A 238 -4.19 14.83 -5.06
N TYR A 239 -3.35 15.68 -4.50
CA TYR A 239 -3.73 16.99 -3.96
C TYR A 239 -2.94 18.09 -4.65
N ARG A 240 -3.52 19.28 -4.76
CA ARG A 240 -2.73 20.49 -5.02
C ARG A 240 -1.79 20.75 -3.85
N TYR A 241 -0.62 21.34 -4.10
CA TYR A 241 0.33 21.64 -3.02
C TYR A 241 -0.21 22.63 -1.99
N ASP A 242 -0.98 23.63 -2.39
CA ASP A 242 -1.56 24.63 -1.48
C ASP A 242 -2.58 24.02 -0.51
N VAL A 243 -3.45 23.14 -1.02
CA VAL A 243 -4.38 22.35 -0.19
C VAL A 243 -3.60 21.43 0.75
N TRP A 244 -2.65 20.66 0.21
CA TRP A 244 -1.90 19.69 1.00
C TRP A 244 -1.05 20.36 2.08
N THR A 245 -0.45 21.52 1.82
CA THR A 245 0.39 22.22 2.79
C THR A 245 -0.41 22.58 4.04
N LYS A 246 -1.63 23.10 3.89
CA LYS A 246 -2.52 23.41 5.02
C LYS A 246 -2.98 22.15 5.76
N LEU A 247 -3.31 21.08 5.03
CA LEU A 247 -3.64 19.79 5.63
C LEU A 247 -2.47 19.26 6.48
N GLU A 248 -1.27 19.36 5.94
CA GLU A 248 -0.04 18.87 6.51
C GLU A 248 0.42 19.70 7.72
N GLU A 249 0.23 21.01 7.70
CA GLU A 249 0.43 21.91 8.84
C GLU A 249 -0.48 21.55 10.01
N LYS A 250 -1.79 21.42 9.77
CA LYS A 250 -2.72 20.99 10.83
C LYS A 250 -2.38 19.59 11.34
N GLY A 251 -2.14 18.64 10.45
CA GLY A 251 -1.77 17.27 10.83
C GLY A 251 -0.47 17.19 11.63
N LEU A 252 0.50 18.06 11.32
CA LEU A 252 1.74 18.19 12.10
C LEU A 252 1.47 18.76 13.49
N MET A 253 0.67 19.82 13.59
CA MET A 253 0.30 20.38 14.89
C MET A 253 -0.47 19.37 15.75
N ASP A 254 -1.43 18.66 15.16
CA ASP A 254 -2.20 17.61 15.84
C ASP A 254 -1.27 16.49 16.33
N TYR A 255 -0.31 16.06 15.50
CA TYR A 255 0.71 15.08 15.88
C TYR A 255 1.58 15.55 17.05
N MET A 256 2.14 16.76 16.94
CA MET A 256 3.02 17.34 17.95
C MET A 256 2.30 17.51 19.28
N ARG A 257 1.04 17.97 19.26
CA ARG A 257 0.20 18.10 20.46
C ARG A 257 -0.10 16.74 21.09
N LEU A 258 -0.57 15.78 20.29
CA LEU A 258 -1.00 14.48 20.79
C LEU A 258 0.17 13.66 21.38
N GLN A 259 1.33 13.67 20.71
CA GLN A 259 2.53 12.95 21.15
C GLN A 259 3.47 13.79 22.03
N ARG A 260 3.06 15.01 22.41
CA ARG A 260 3.86 15.94 23.21
C ARG A 260 5.29 16.08 22.66
N CYS A 261 5.39 16.34 21.36
CA CYS A 261 6.67 16.39 20.68
C CYS A 261 7.46 17.64 21.05
N GLU A 262 8.75 17.46 21.29
CA GLU A 262 9.73 18.53 21.37
C GLU A 262 10.40 18.75 20.01
N SER A 263 10.67 20.01 19.66
CA SER A 263 11.49 20.33 18.48
C SER A 263 12.96 20.35 18.87
N VAL A 264 13.80 19.66 18.10
CA VAL A 264 15.23 19.51 18.40
C VAL A 264 16.05 20.21 17.31
N ALA A 265 17.01 21.05 17.70
CA ALA A 265 18.00 21.60 16.79
C ALA A 265 19.11 20.56 16.58
N LEU A 266 19.29 20.08 15.34
CA LEU A 266 20.32 19.10 15.02
C LEU A 266 21.66 19.82 14.78
N GLN A 267 22.72 19.39 15.47
CA GLN A 267 24.07 19.82 15.14
C GLN A 267 24.52 19.20 13.81
N ARG A 268 25.46 19.85 13.11
CA ARG A 268 26.00 19.33 11.84
C ARG A 268 26.75 18.02 12.12
N GLY A 269 26.37 16.94 11.45
CA GLY A 269 27.01 15.61 11.57
C GLY A 269 26.20 14.57 12.35
N SER A 270 25.15 14.95 13.09
CA SER A 270 24.33 14.04 13.89
C SER A 270 23.25 13.28 13.09
N ASP A 271 23.45 13.09 11.78
CA ASP A 271 22.48 12.39 10.93
C ASP A 271 22.26 10.93 11.38
N GLU A 272 23.25 10.33 12.07
CA GLU A 272 23.17 8.99 12.64
C GLU A 272 22.16 8.88 13.79
N GLU A 273 21.80 9.98 14.46
CA GLU A 273 20.80 9.98 15.55
C GLU A 273 19.37 9.82 15.02
N ILE A 274 19.13 10.14 13.75
CA ILE A 274 17.80 10.15 13.14
C ILE A 274 17.28 8.72 13.00
N ALA A 275 16.24 8.39 13.77
CA ALA A 275 15.66 7.06 13.80
C ALA A 275 14.74 6.75 12.61
N GLY A 276 14.16 7.78 12.00
CA GLY A 276 13.34 7.61 10.81
C GLY A 276 12.77 8.91 10.27
N GLU A 277 12.19 8.82 9.07
CA GLU A 277 11.51 9.93 8.40
C GLU A 277 10.00 9.75 8.47
N MET A 278 9.30 10.76 8.98
CA MET A 278 7.84 10.77 9.06
C MET A 278 7.21 11.23 7.75
N ARG A 279 6.06 10.64 7.42
CA ARG A 279 5.15 11.08 6.37
C ARG A 279 3.70 10.90 6.80
N PHE A 280 2.78 11.61 6.15
CA PHE A 280 1.35 11.45 6.40
C PHE A 280 0.66 10.55 5.37
N GLN A 281 -0.32 9.78 5.85
CA GLN A 281 -1.27 9.02 5.06
C GLN A 281 -2.69 9.55 5.32
N VAL A 282 -3.53 9.64 4.30
CA VAL A 282 -4.89 10.16 4.45
C VAL A 282 -5.82 9.10 5.05
N ARG A 283 -6.62 9.53 6.04
CA ARG A 283 -7.77 8.83 6.62
C ARG A 283 -9.05 9.66 6.39
N LEU A 284 -10.20 9.07 6.71
CA LEU A 284 -11.53 9.67 6.47
C LEU A 284 -11.70 11.03 7.18
N HIS A 285 -11.14 11.18 8.39
CA HIS A 285 -11.31 12.37 9.24
C HIS A 285 -9.98 12.99 9.69
N GLY A 286 -8.87 12.65 9.05
CA GLY A 286 -7.57 13.17 9.48
C GLY A 286 -6.38 12.60 8.71
N LEU A 287 -5.20 12.97 9.18
CA LEU A 287 -3.93 12.43 8.71
C LEU A 287 -3.37 11.43 9.71
N ARG A 288 -2.83 10.33 9.20
CA ARG A 288 -2.12 9.30 9.98
C ARG A 288 -0.62 9.49 9.78
N PRO A 289 0.15 9.87 10.80
CA PRO A 289 1.61 9.89 10.70
C PRO A 289 2.15 8.46 10.62
N ILE A 290 3.09 8.23 9.72
CA ILE A 290 3.81 6.97 9.53
C ILE A 290 5.30 7.29 9.49
N VAL A 291 6.08 6.63 10.34
CA VAL A 291 7.53 6.73 10.38
C VAL A 291 8.13 5.62 9.52
N ARG A 292 9.08 6.00 8.66
CA ARG A 292 9.82 5.10 7.79
C ARG A 292 11.27 5.01 8.24
N ILE A 293 11.71 3.79 8.52
CA ILE A 293 13.14 3.48 8.66
C ILE A 293 13.70 3.15 7.28
N SER A 294 14.74 3.87 6.86
CA SER A 294 15.49 3.59 5.63
C SER A 294 16.73 2.74 5.87
N ASP A 295 17.35 2.86 7.05
CA ASP A 295 18.56 2.13 7.37
C ASP A 295 18.31 0.63 7.55
N LYS A 296 19.09 -0.18 6.82
CA LYS A 296 18.93 -1.64 6.80
C LYS A 296 19.31 -2.27 8.14
N SER A 297 20.34 -1.74 8.82
CA SER A 297 20.83 -2.29 10.08
C SER A 297 19.79 -2.11 11.21
N ARG A 298 19.21 -0.90 11.31
CA ARG A 298 18.08 -0.59 12.21
C ARG A 298 16.87 -1.46 11.90
N ILE A 299 16.52 -1.66 10.62
CA ILE A 299 15.40 -2.55 10.25
C ILE A 299 15.62 -3.98 10.77
N VAL A 300 16.83 -4.53 10.62
CA VAL A 300 17.18 -5.87 11.15
C VAL A 300 17.06 -5.89 12.67
N ARG A 301 17.64 -4.89 13.36
CA ARG A 301 17.57 -4.76 14.82
C ARG A 301 16.12 -4.73 15.31
N HIS A 302 15.28 -3.86 14.76
CA HIS A 302 13.86 -3.79 15.11
C HIS A 302 13.09 -5.10 14.85
N LYS A 303 13.46 -5.88 13.82
CA LYS A 303 12.84 -7.20 13.59
C LYS A 303 13.26 -8.22 14.67
N GLN A 304 14.51 -8.21 15.08
CA GLN A 304 15.02 -9.05 16.17
C GLN A 304 14.37 -8.65 17.51
N THR A 305 14.37 -7.36 17.84
CA THR A 305 13.66 -6.78 19.00
C THR A 305 12.19 -7.20 19.01
N ASN A 306 11.51 -7.10 17.87
CA ASN A 306 10.13 -7.53 17.77
C ASN A 306 9.93 -9.05 17.95
N ALA A 307 10.91 -9.87 17.61
CA ALA A 307 10.87 -11.31 17.91
C ALA A 307 10.94 -11.55 19.43
N VAL A 308 11.76 -10.79 20.15
CA VAL A 308 11.81 -10.82 21.62
C VAL A 308 10.50 -10.33 22.23
N LEU A 309 9.93 -9.22 21.75
CA LEU A 309 8.62 -8.75 22.24
C LEU A 309 7.51 -9.79 22.03
N ARG A 310 7.49 -10.47 20.89
CA ARG A 310 6.53 -11.57 20.64
C ARG A 310 6.76 -12.76 21.56
N TYR A 311 8.02 -13.06 21.88
CA TYR A 311 8.34 -14.06 22.87
C TYR A 311 7.75 -13.68 24.24
N LEU A 312 7.96 -12.45 24.70
CA LEU A 312 7.41 -11.94 25.95
C LEU A 312 5.87 -11.98 25.96
N ILE A 313 5.21 -11.58 24.87
CA ILE A 313 3.76 -11.71 24.70
C ILE A 313 3.34 -13.17 24.88
N ASP A 314 3.99 -14.08 24.16
CA ASP A 314 3.61 -15.49 24.13
C ASP A 314 3.81 -16.20 25.46
N SER A 315 4.90 -15.90 26.18
CA SER A 315 5.23 -16.50 27.47
C SER A 315 4.40 -15.93 28.62
N ASN A 316 3.79 -14.76 28.44
CA ASN A 316 2.98 -14.08 29.46
C ASN A 316 1.53 -13.90 29.00
N ARG A 317 0.96 -14.87 28.27
CA ARG A 317 -0.46 -14.84 27.87
C ARG A 317 -1.35 -15.05 29.09
N SER A 318 -2.39 -14.23 29.22
CA SER A 318 -3.43 -14.50 30.22
C SER A 318 -4.25 -15.74 29.83
N ALA A 319 -4.57 -16.54 30.84
CA ALA A 319 -5.47 -17.69 30.70
C ALA A 319 -6.94 -17.25 30.60
N LYS A 320 -7.28 -16.04 31.07
CA LYS A 320 -8.64 -15.51 31.17
C LYS A 320 -8.94 -14.43 30.12
N CYS A 321 -7.99 -13.51 29.90
CA CYS A 321 -8.09 -12.43 28.93
C CYS A 321 -7.28 -12.78 27.67
N HIS A 322 -7.93 -13.36 26.67
CA HIS A 322 -7.20 -13.87 25.50
C HIS A 322 -6.76 -12.75 24.55
N SER A 323 -5.45 -12.52 24.42
CA SER A 323 -4.84 -11.74 23.31
C SER A 323 -4.09 -12.67 22.36
N ALA A 324 -4.55 -12.78 21.12
CA ALA A 324 -3.91 -13.66 20.13
C ALA A 324 -4.23 -13.27 18.68
N PRO A 325 -3.48 -13.82 17.70
CA PRO A 325 -3.89 -13.74 16.30
C PRO A 325 -5.26 -14.39 16.09
N LEU A 326 -6.07 -13.82 15.19
CA LEU A 326 -7.41 -14.31 14.83
C LEU A 326 -7.47 -15.81 14.44
N SER A 327 -6.35 -16.44 14.10
CA SER A 327 -6.32 -17.89 13.85
C SER A 327 -6.57 -18.73 15.11
N ARG A 328 -6.34 -18.19 16.31
CA ARG A 328 -6.63 -18.87 17.60
C ARG A 328 -8.06 -18.66 18.08
N PHE A 329 -8.71 -17.58 17.64
CA PHE A 329 -10.06 -17.22 18.05
C PHE A 329 -11.08 -18.38 17.92
N PRO A 330 -11.19 -19.09 16.78
CA PRO A 330 -12.26 -20.07 16.59
C PRO A 330 -12.20 -21.23 17.60
N LYS A 331 -10.99 -21.68 17.97
CA LYS A 331 -10.82 -22.74 18.96
C LYS A 331 -11.33 -22.28 20.32
N LEU A 332 -10.84 -21.12 20.79
CA LEU A 332 -11.20 -20.58 22.10
C LEU A 332 -12.70 -20.24 22.19
N PHE A 333 -13.29 -19.75 21.10
CA PHE A 333 -14.71 -19.47 21.01
C PHE A 333 -15.55 -20.76 21.10
N VAL A 334 -15.15 -21.83 20.41
CA VAL A 334 -15.82 -23.14 20.49
C VAL A 334 -15.68 -23.74 21.88
N ASP A 335 -14.48 -23.66 22.47
CA ASP A 335 -14.24 -24.16 23.82
C ASP A 335 -15.16 -23.45 24.83
N TYR A 336 -15.34 -22.13 24.72
CA TYR A 336 -16.30 -21.38 25.53
C TYR A 336 -17.75 -21.78 25.26
N ARG A 337 -18.17 -21.79 23.99
CA ARG A 337 -19.54 -22.14 23.60
C ARG A 337 -19.96 -23.51 24.10
N ASN A 338 -19.05 -24.48 24.10
CA ASN A 338 -19.32 -25.84 24.59
C ASN A 338 -19.51 -25.89 26.12
N ARG A 339 -19.02 -24.89 26.87
CA ARG A 339 -19.23 -24.78 28.33
C ARG A 339 -20.58 -24.17 28.68
N VAL A 340 -21.03 -23.15 27.95
CA VAL A 340 -22.18 -22.31 28.31
C VAL A 340 -23.51 -22.73 27.66
N SER A 341 -23.77 -24.03 27.56
CA SER A 341 -24.95 -24.62 26.86
C SER A 341 -26.26 -23.83 27.03
N SER A 342 -26.97 -23.62 25.91
CA SER A 342 -28.32 -23.00 25.73
C SER A 342 -28.68 -21.71 26.49
N THR A 343 -27.76 -21.17 27.29
CA THR A 343 -28.02 -20.03 28.17
C THR A 343 -27.96 -18.76 27.34
N PRO A 344 -28.92 -17.82 27.51
CA PRO A 344 -28.81 -16.51 26.85
C PRO A 344 -27.50 -15.84 27.27
N VAL A 345 -26.80 -15.25 26.30
CA VAL A 345 -25.53 -14.58 26.55
C VAL A 345 -25.64 -13.08 26.32
N TYR A 346 -24.90 -12.36 27.13
CA TYR A 346 -24.63 -10.94 26.98
C TYR A 346 -23.36 -10.77 26.16
N ILE A 347 -23.43 -9.93 25.12
CA ILE A 347 -22.32 -9.70 24.20
C ILE A 347 -21.96 -8.22 24.24
N PHE A 348 -20.67 -7.95 24.24
CA PHE A 348 -20.11 -6.63 24.08
C PHE A 348 -18.97 -6.66 23.07
N THR A 349 -18.99 -5.70 22.15
CA THR A 349 -17.88 -5.47 21.22
C THR A 349 -17.39 -4.05 21.32
N GLY A 350 -16.08 -3.88 21.09
CA GLY A 350 -15.38 -2.66 21.41
C GLY A 350 -14.15 -2.36 20.58
N ASP A 351 -13.80 -1.09 20.42
CA ASP A 351 -12.59 -0.65 19.70
C ASP A 351 -11.88 0.44 20.51
N VAL A 352 -10.62 0.19 20.89
CA VAL A 352 -9.80 1.18 21.60
C VAL A 352 -9.34 2.27 20.61
N SER A 353 -9.59 3.52 20.97
CA SER A 353 -9.19 4.70 20.23
C SER A 353 -7.69 4.92 20.30
N ASP A 354 -7.05 5.04 19.13
CA ASP A 354 -5.72 5.62 18.97
C ASP A 354 -4.71 5.18 20.04
N CYS A 355 -4.58 3.85 20.24
CA CYS A 355 -3.63 3.24 21.19
C CYS A 355 -2.21 3.78 20.96
N PHE A 356 -1.71 3.66 19.73
CA PHE A 356 -0.32 4.01 19.40
C PHE A 356 0.09 5.41 19.85
N PRO A 357 -0.61 6.51 19.52
CA PRO A 357 -0.19 7.84 19.94
C PRO A 357 -0.38 8.13 21.43
N ASN A 358 -1.16 7.35 22.17
CA ASN A 358 -1.47 7.63 23.57
C ASN A 358 -0.67 6.82 24.59
N ILE A 359 0.09 5.81 24.14
CA ILE A 359 0.94 4.98 25.02
C ILE A 359 1.86 5.85 25.88
N ASN A 360 1.82 5.62 27.20
CA ASN A 360 2.73 6.22 28.16
C ASN A 360 4.08 5.47 28.15
N HIS A 361 5.18 6.20 27.92
CA HIS A 361 6.52 5.60 27.82
C HIS A 361 7.02 5.03 29.15
N SER A 362 6.83 5.74 30.26
CA SER A 362 7.26 5.28 31.59
C SER A 362 6.55 3.99 31.99
N GLU A 363 5.24 3.93 31.75
CA GLU A 363 4.47 2.72 32.02
C GLU A 363 4.86 1.57 31.07
N MET A 364 5.11 1.86 29.79
CA MET A 364 5.63 0.85 28.85
C MET A 364 6.97 0.27 29.31
N ARG A 365 7.92 1.11 29.77
CA ARG A 365 9.22 0.66 30.31
C ARG A 365 8.99 -0.24 31.53
N ARG A 366 8.11 0.16 32.45
CA ARG A 366 7.73 -0.66 33.61
C ARG A 366 7.17 -2.03 33.21
N VAL A 367 6.30 -2.07 32.19
CA VAL A 367 5.76 -3.34 31.67
C VAL A 367 6.87 -4.23 31.12
N ILE A 368 7.77 -3.70 30.29
CA ILE A 368 8.90 -4.46 29.74
C ILE A 368 9.82 -4.96 30.87
N ASP A 369 10.10 -4.13 31.86
CA ASP A 369 10.95 -4.50 32.99
C ASP A 369 10.34 -5.60 33.85
N VAL A 370 9.04 -5.55 34.12
CA VAL A 370 8.34 -6.61 34.85
C VAL A 370 8.38 -7.92 34.07
N LEU A 371 8.13 -7.89 32.76
CA LEU A 371 8.11 -9.09 31.91
C LEU A 371 9.50 -9.68 31.66
N SER A 372 10.56 -8.90 31.86
CA SER A 372 11.96 -9.31 31.66
C SER A 372 12.78 -9.33 32.94
N ARG A 373 12.15 -9.24 34.13
CA ARG A 373 12.84 -9.03 35.42
C ARG A 373 13.96 -10.03 35.68
N ASN A 374 13.72 -11.30 35.38
CA ASN A 374 14.66 -12.40 35.66
C ASN A 374 15.40 -12.88 34.40
N VAL A 375 15.50 -12.03 33.37
CA VAL A 375 16.12 -12.39 32.10
C VAL A 375 17.27 -11.44 31.80
N SER A 376 18.49 -11.97 31.78
CA SER A 376 19.69 -11.21 31.39
C SER A 376 19.83 -11.08 29.87
N LYS A 377 19.51 -12.14 29.14
CA LYS A 377 19.66 -12.22 27.68
C LYS A 377 18.56 -13.05 27.03
N PHE A 378 18.28 -12.72 25.77
CA PHE A 378 17.41 -13.47 24.87
C PHE A 378 18.22 -14.01 23.69
N PHE A 379 17.80 -15.15 23.14
CA PHE A 379 18.37 -15.68 21.92
C PHE A 379 17.39 -15.48 20.78
N VAL A 380 17.86 -14.92 19.66
CA VAL A 380 17.06 -14.70 18.46
C VAL A 380 17.61 -15.59 17.35
N ALA A 381 16.76 -16.47 16.83
CA ALA A 381 17.04 -17.29 15.67
C ALA A 381 16.49 -16.63 14.39
N SER A 382 17.22 -16.76 13.29
CA SER A 382 16.78 -16.32 11.96
C SER A 382 17.07 -17.33 10.87
N ASP A 383 16.23 -17.37 9.83
CA ASP A 383 16.43 -18.23 8.66
C ASP A 383 16.97 -17.44 7.47
N ALA A 384 17.75 -18.10 6.59
CA ALA A 384 18.28 -17.49 5.36
C ALA A 384 17.24 -17.35 4.21
N PHE A 385 15.96 -17.59 4.47
CA PHE A 385 14.92 -17.62 3.43
C PHE A 385 14.65 -16.19 2.88
N PRO A 386 14.17 -15.99 1.63
CA PRO A 386 13.99 -14.69 0.98
C PRO A 386 13.19 -13.60 1.74
N TRP A 387 12.57 -13.93 2.87
CA TRP A 387 11.79 -13.01 3.70
C TRP A 387 12.36 -12.81 5.12
N LEU A 388 13.46 -13.50 5.47
CA LEU A 388 14.20 -13.48 6.73
C LEU A 388 13.28 -13.45 7.96
N ARG A 389 12.88 -14.64 8.44
CA ARG A 389 12.02 -14.78 9.62
C ARG A 389 12.87 -14.76 10.89
N TYR A 390 12.24 -14.33 11.98
CA TYR A 390 12.86 -14.24 13.30
C TYR A 390 11.96 -14.87 14.36
N ALA A 391 12.57 -15.58 15.30
CA ALA A 391 11.92 -16.07 16.52
C ALA A 391 12.90 -15.93 17.69
N ALA A 392 12.38 -15.67 18.89
CA ALA A 392 13.20 -15.54 20.09
C ALA A 392 12.84 -16.59 21.14
N GLY A 393 13.76 -16.83 22.08
CA GLY A 393 13.61 -17.70 23.25
C GLY A 393 14.63 -17.38 24.34
N LEU A 394 14.52 -18.03 25.49
CA LEU A 394 15.49 -17.92 26.59
C LEU A 394 16.72 -18.81 26.38
N THR A 395 16.62 -19.78 25.46
CA THR A 395 17.76 -20.62 25.03
C THR A 395 17.86 -20.63 23.50
N HIS A 396 19.06 -20.94 22.99
CA HIS A 396 19.26 -21.16 21.55
C HIS A 396 18.28 -22.21 21.00
N GLN A 397 18.12 -23.33 21.69
CA GLN A 397 17.24 -24.41 21.26
C GLN A 397 15.77 -23.98 21.20
N GLU A 398 15.30 -23.21 22.19
CA GLU A 398 13.94 -22.69 22.19
C GLU A 398 13.70 -21.74 21.01
N ALA A 399 14.61 -20.79 20.78
CA ALA A 399 14.51 -19.85 19.67
C ALA A 399 14.46 -20.59 18.32
N MET A 400 15.33 -21.60 18.14
CA MET A 400 15.34 -22.44 16.94
C MET A 400 14.06 -23.26 16.79
N ASN A 401 13.55 -23.88 17.85
CA ASN A 401 12.32 -24.68 17.81
C ASN A 401 11.10 -23.84 17.43
N ARG A 402 11.03 -22.60 17.93
CA ARG A 402 9.97 -21.65 17.58
C ARG A 402 10.06 -21.20 16.12
N LEU A 403 11.26 -21.17 15.53
CA LEU A 403 11.48 -20.88 14.11
C LEU A 403 11.23 -22.10 13.20
N LYS A 404 11.66 -23.30 13.60
CA LYS A 404 11.60 -24.58 12.85
C LYS A 404 10.19 -25.03 12.47
N LYS A 405 9.14 -24.49 13.10
CA LYS A 405 7.74 -24.60 12.63
C LYS A 405 7.50 -23.99 11.23
N GLY A 406 8.55 -23.66 10.48
CA GLY A 406 8.52 -22.90 9.24
C GLY A 406 9.39 -23.36 8.06
N GLY A 407 10.29 -24.35 8.19
CA GLY A 407 11.08 -24.90 7.06
C GLY A 407 12.54 -25.28 7.37
N ASN A 408 13.17 -26.09 6.48
CA ASN A 408 14.50 -26.72 6.64
C ASN A 408 15.69 -25.85 6.18
N GLY A 409 15.63 -24.52 6.36
CA GLY A 409 16.73 -23.63 5.97
C GLY A 409 17.90 -23.63 6.97
N CYS A 410 19.06 -23.12 6.56
CA CYS A 410 20.14 -22.78 7.49
C CYS A 410 19.64 -21.72 8.49
N ILE A 411 19.75 -22.04 9.79
CA ILE A 411 19.30 -21.18 10.89
C ILE A 411 20.53 -20.64 11.61
N THR A 412 20.61 -19.33 11.74
CA THR A 412 21.59 -18.65 12.59
C THR A 412 20.92 -18.20 13.87
N SER A 413 21.69 -18.01 14.94
CA SER A 413 21.16 -17.42 16.18
C SER A 413 22.16 -16.46 16.82
N ASN A 414 21.65 -15.40 17.43
CA ASN A 414 22.44 -14.41 18.14
C ASN A 414 21.82 -14.10 19.50
N ALA A 415 22.64 -13.77 20.50
CA ALA A 415 22.18 -13.28 21.78
C ALA A 415 21.85 -11.77 21.71
N ILE A 416 20.88 -11.34 22.51
CA ILE A 416 20.51 -9.94 22.72
C ILE A 416 20.35 -9.74 24.22
N ASP A 417 21.23 -8.94 24.81
CA ASP A 417 21.15 -8.59 26.22
C ASP A 417 19.95 -7.69 26.50
N LYS A 418 19.44 -7.72 27.74
CA LYS A 418 18.32 -6.89 28.16
C LYS A 418 18.58 -5.39 27.92
N GLN A 419 19.81 -4.92 28.14
CA GLN A 419 20.17 -3.52 27.90
C GLN A 419 20.06 -3.16 26.41
N VAL A 420 20.60 -4.01 25.54
CA VAL A 420 20.50 -3.85 24.07
C VAL A 420 19.04 -3.90 23.61
N LEU A 421 18.20 -4.75 24.24
CA LEU A 421 16.77 -4.76 23.97
C LEU A 421 16.15 -3.40 24.28
N ILE A 422 16.39 -2.83 25.45
CA ILE A 422 15.82 -1.54 25.87
C ILE A 422 16.27 -0.41 24.94
N GLU A 423 17.56 -0.35 24.61
CA GLU A 423 18.11 0.64 23.67
C GLU A 423 17.50 0.49 22.27
N SER A 424 17.33 -0.75 21.80
CA SER A 424 16.75 -1.03 20.48
C SER A 424 15.26 -0.69 20.35
N LEU A 425 14.54 -0.57 21.46
CA LEU A 425 13.14 -0.18 21.44
C LEU A 425 12.95 1.28 21.10
N ASP A 426 13.90 2.13 21.51
CA ASP A 426 13.96 3.57 21.22
C ASP A 426 12.57 4.22 21.30
N LEU A 427 11.99 4.27 22.51
CA LEU A 427 10.62 4.73 22.72
C LEU A 427 10.44 6.23 22.44
N GLU A 428 11.52 7.00 22.44
CA GLU A 428 11.56 8.45 22.20
C GLU A 428 12.46 8.78 21.00
N PRO A 429 12.16 8.19 19.82
CA PRO A 429 13.06 8.23 18.68
C PRO A 429 13.14 9.65 18.12
N LEU A 430 14.32 10.08 17.67
CA LEU A 430 14.44 11.33 16.93
C LEU A 430 13.89 11.15 15.51
N ILE A 431 12.78 11.82 15.20
CA ILE A 431 12.07 11.69 13.94
C ILE A 431 12.32 12.92 13.08
N LYS A 432 12.72 12.71 11.83
CA LYS A 432 12.81 13.77 10.83
C LYS A 432 11.48 13.98 10.14
N TYR A 433 11.09 15.24 10.01
CA TYR A 433 9.94 15.64 9.21
C TYR A 433 10.26 16.90 8.43
N ARG A 434 10.43 16.76 7.11
CA ARG A 434 10.98 17.81 6.22
C ARG A 434 12.35 18.29 6.74
N ASP A 435 12.42 19.53 7.18
CA ASP A 435 13.56 20.26 7.73
C ASP A 435 13.51 20.35 9.26
N ARG A 436 12.49 19.75 9.90
CA ARG A 436 12.33 19.72 11.35
C ARG A 436 12.73 18.37 11.93
N PHE A 437 13.23 18.39 13.16
CA PHE A 437 13.52 17.19 13.94
C PHE A 437 12.67 17.22 15.19
N LEU A 438 11.94 16.13 15.43
CA LEU A 438 10.92 16.02 16.46
C LEU A 438 11.21 14.83 17.35
N ARG A 439 11.13 15.02 18.66
CA ARG A 439 11.23 13.95 19.65
C ARG A 439 9.88 13.79 20.35
N PRO A 440 9.09 12.74 20.05
CA PRO A 440 7.84 12.48 20.74
C PRO A 440 8.11 12.01 22.17
N ARG A 441 7.40 12.59 23.15
CA ARG A 441 7.46 12.20 24.58
C ARG A 441 6.27 11.35 25.02
N ARG A 442 5.37 11.05 24.08
CA ARG A 442 4.22 10.16 24.29
C ARG A 442 3.91 9.40 23.00
N GLY A 443 3.44 8.18 23.17
CA GLY A 443 3.02 7.31 22.08
C GLY A 443 4.20 6.72 21.31
N ILE A 444 3.91 5.77 20.44
CA ILE A 444 4.92 5.08 19.63
C ILE A 444 4.68 5.33 18.15
N GLY A 445 5.78 5.49 17.40
CA GLY A 445 5.72 5.74 15.96
C GLY A 445 5.04 4.60 15.23
N GLN A 446 4.11 4.91 14.33
CA GLN A 446 3.46 3.89 13.50
C GLN A 446 4.32 3.61 12.28
N GLY A 447 4.57 2.34 11.98
CA GLY A 447 5.45 1.93 10.87
C GLY A 447 6.72 1.19 11.32
N TYR A 448 7.09 1.31 12.60
CA TYR A 448 8.11 0.45 13.18
C TYR A 448 7.62 -1.01 13.29
N HIS A 449 8.57 -1.95 13.20
CA HIS A 449 8.25 -3.37 13.32
C HIS A 449 7.80 -3.78 14.72
N THR A 450 8.20 -3.03 15.75
CA THR A 450 7.94 -3.27 17.17
C THR A 450 6.59 -2.71 17.65
N SER A 451 6.03 -1.69 16.99
CA SER A 451 4.91 -0.91 17.56
C SER A 451 3.68 -1.74 17.86
N ALA A 452 3.32 -2.68 16.97
CA ALA A 452 2.16 -3.54 17.16
C ALA A 452 2.31 -4.41 18.42
N SER A 453 3.48 -5.02 18.62
CA SER A 453 3.78 -5.84 19.78
C SER A 453 3.85 -5.00 21.06
N LEU A 454 4.36 -3.77 20.99
CA LEU A 454 4.36 -2.84 22.13
C LEU A 454 2.92 -2.47 22.55
N CYS A 455 2.05 -2.05 21.61
CA CYS A 455 0.64 -1.78 21.97
C CYS A 455 -0.06 -3.03 22.50
N GLU A 456 0.24 -4.23 21.98
CA GLU A 456 -0.31 -5.48 22.51
C GLU A 456 0.13 -5.74 23.97
N LEU A 457 1.42 -5.56 24.28
CA LEU A 457 1.94 -5.69 25.65
C LEU A 457 1.33 -4.66 26.61
N TYR A 458 1.18 -3.42 26.15
CA TYR A 458 0.61 -2.34 26.94
C TYR A 458 -0.84 -2.63 27.33
N LEU A 459 -1.67 -2.99 26.35
CA LEU A 459 -3.06 -3.37 26.61
C LEU A 459 -3.16 -4.62 27.48
N ALA A 460 -2.30 -5.62 27.25
CA ALA A 460 -2.24 -6.82 28.10
C ALA A 460 -1.88 -6.53 29.55
N ALA A 461 -1.02 -5.55 29.81
CA ALA A 461 -0.68 -5.12 31.15
C ALA A 461 -1.85 -4.41 31.85
N ILE A 462 -2.60 -3.58 31.12
CA ILE A 462 -3.84 -2.96 31.62
C ILE A 462 -4.83 -4.06 31.99
N GLU A 463 -5.13 -4.97 31.06
CA GLU A 463 -6.08 -6.07 31.25
C GLU A 463 -5.76 -6.91 32.50
N ARG A 464 -4.47 -7.29 32.64
CA ARG A 464 -3.99 -8.08 33.79
C ARG A 464 -4.21 -7.37 35.11
N LYS A 465 -3.97 -6.07 35.16
CA LYS A 465 -4.11 -5.27 36.38
C LYS A 465 -5.58 -5.00 36.71
N SER A 466 -6.44 -4.79 35.71
CA SER A 466 -7.77 -4.21 35.91
C SER A 466 -8.93 -5.21 35.84
N ILE A 467 -8.87 -6.22 34.97
CA ILE A 467 -10.01 -7.10 34.70
C ILE A 467 -9.72 -8.59 34.89
N GLU A 468 -8.47 -9.04 34.77
CA GLU A 468 -8.14 -10.47 34.78
C GLU A 468 -8.65 -11.21 36.03
N ASN A 469 -8.60 -10.58 37.20
CA ASN A 469 -9.09 -11.18 38.45
C ASN A 469 -10.62 -11.25 38.54
N PHE A 470 -11.34 -10.44 37.77
CA PHE A 470 -12.81 -10.34 37.77
C PHE A 470 -13.46 -11.22 36.69
N VAL A 471 -12.67 -11.73 35.74
CA VAL A 471 -13.16 -12.66 34.72
C VAL A 471 -13.27 -14.07 35.32
N ASN A 472 -14.47 -14.63 35.30
CA ASN A 472 -14.72 -16.05 35.53
C ASN A 472 -14.77 -16.79 34.17
N PRO A 473 -13.75 -17.60 33.82
CA PRO A 473 -13.69 -18.28 32.51
C PRO A 473 -14.81 -19.30 32.24
N GLN A 474 -15.57 -19.67 33.27
CA GLN A 474 -16.74 -20.55 33.14
C GLN A 474 -17.93 -19.81 32.52
N ASN A 475 -18.11 -18.54 32.88
CA ASN A 475 -19.25 -17.74 32.46
C ASN A 475 -18.88 -16.67 31.45
N THR A 476 -17.62 -16.22 31.42
CA THR A 476 -17.17 -15.06 30.65
C THR A 476 -16.00 -15.40 29.74
N PHE A 477 -16.15 -14.99 28.49
CA PHE A 477 -15.14 -15.06 27.44
C PHE A 477 -14.67 -13.67 27.06
N VAL A 478 -13.38 -13.39 27.26
CA VAL A 478 -12.73 -12.14 26.84
C VAL A 478 -11.71 -12.45 25.75
N TYR A 479 -11.87 -11.80 24.60
CA TYR A 479 -10.90 -11.89 23.51
C TYR A 479 -10.61 -10.52 22.92
N ARG A 480 -9.32 -10.20 22.79
CA ARG A 480 -8.84 -9.02 22.09
C ARG A 480 -8.01 -9.39 20.87
N TYR A 481 -8.32 -8.74 19.74
CA TYR A 481 -7.47 -8.73 18.57
C TYR A 481 -6.98 -7.31 18.28
N ALA A 482 -5.70 -7.06 18.52
CA ALA A 482 -5.13 -5.71 18.48
C ALA A 482 -5.87 -4.75 19.43
N ASP A 483 -6.65 -3.81 18.89
CA ASP A 483 -7.47 -2.81 19.58
C ASP A 483 -8.97 -3.19 19.65
N ASP A 484 -9.40 -4.27 18.98
CA ASP A 484 -10.79 -4.74 18.96
C ASP A 484 -11.07 -5.76 20.09
N TYR A 485 -12.01 -5.46 20.99
CA TYR A 485 -12.50 -6.35 22.06
C TYR A 485 -13.80 -7.07 21.68
N LEU A 486 -13.91 -8.32 22.13
CA LEU A 486 -15.13 -9.12 22.19
C LEU A 486 -15.23 -9.72 23.60
N ILE A 487 -16.29 -9.38 24.31
CA ILE A 487 -16.60 -9.91 25.63
C ILE A 487 -17.97 -10.57 25.56
N ILE A 488 -18.07 -11.81 26.02
CA ILE A 488 -19.32 -12.57 26.06
C ILE A 488 -19.48 -13.13 27.46
N SER A 489 -20.64 -13.03 28.07
CA SER A 489 -20.90 -13.65 29.37
C SER A 489 -22.31 -14.23 29.48
N THR A 490 -22.48 -15.27 30.28
CA THR A 490 -23.81 -15.73 30.75
C THR A 490 -24.30 -14.93 31.96
N ASN A 491 -23.46 -14.10 32.58
CA ASN A 491 -23.79 -13.31 33.77
C ASN A 491 -23.76 -11.80 33.44
N LEU A 492 -24.89 -11.11 33.60
CA LEU A 492 -25.04 -9.69 33.28
C LEU A 492 -24.19 -8.78 34.18
N GLU A 493 -24.15 -9.07 35.47
CA GLU A 493 -23.41 -8.24 36.42
C GLU A 493 -21.89 -8.43 36.24
N GLU A 494 -21.45 -9.64 35.93
CA GLU A 494 -20.04 -9.91 35.65
C GLU A 494 -19.56 -9.17 34.39
N ILE A 495 -20.31 -9.23 33.28
CA ILE A 495 -19.90 -8.52 32.06
C ILE A 495 -19.92 -7.01 32.24
N LYS A 496 -20.91 -6.45 32.95
CA LYS A 496 -20.94 -5.02 33.28
C LYS A 496 -19.70 -4.62 34.06
N GLU A 497 -19.38 -5.36 35.11
CA GLU A 497 -18.22 -5.08 35.97
C GLU A 497 -16.91 -5.13 35.18
N VAL A 498 -16.73 -6.15 34.33
CA VAL A 498 -15.57 -6.26 33.45
C VAL A 498 -15.48 -5.07 32.50
N ILE A 499 -16.59 -4.65 31.88
CA ILE A 499 -16.60 -3.52 30.95
C ILE A 499 -16.30 -2.20 31.67
N TYR A 500 -16.93 -1.95 32.83
CA TYR A 500 -16.68 -0.73 33.61
C TYR A 500 -15.23 -0.62 34.03
N ARG A 501 -14.65 -1.69 34.59
CA ARG A 501 -13.24 -1.72 34.98
C ARG A 501 -12.31 -1.55 33.79
N LEU A 502 -12.63 -2.16 32.66
CA LEU A 502 -11.85 -1.99 31.43
C LEU A 502 -11.89 -0.53 30.96
N MET A 503 -13.07 0.07 30.85
CA MET A 503 -13.24 1.45 30.40
C MET A 503 -12.57 2.45 31.35
N TYR A 504 -12.70 2.24 32.66
CA TYR A 504 -12.02 3.03 33.69
C TYR A 504 -10.50 2.92 33.55
N ALA A 505 -9.96 1.70 33.50
CA ALA A 505 -8.51 1.48 33.41
C ALA A 505 -7.90 2.01 32.10
N LEU A 506 -8.64 1.93 30.99
CA LEU A 506 -8.25 2.57 29.73
C LEU A 506 -8.17 4.10 29.91
N THR A 507 -9.20 4.71 30.51
CA THR A 507 -9.30 6.16 30.74
C THR A 507 -8.15 6.65 31.63
N GLU A 508 -7.88 5.97 32.73
CA GLU A 508 -6.73 6.25 33.63
C GLU A 508 -5.39 6.16 32.91
N SER A 509 -5.28 5.26 31.92
CA SER A 509 -4.08 5.12 31.08
C SER A 509 -4.02 6.14 29.93
N GLY A 510 -4.98 7.08 29.88
CA GLY A 510 -5.12 8.07 28.82
C GLY A 510 -5.54 7.49 27.46
N LEU A 511 -6.18 6.32 27.47
CA LEU A 511 -6.82 5.66 26.34
C LEU A 511 -8.34 5.82 26.45
N THR A 512 -9.05 5.70 25.33
CA THR A 512 -10.51 5.72 25.35
C THR A 512 -11.06 4.64 24.44
N MET A 513 -12.34 4.34 24.62
CA MET A 513 -13.08 3.41 23.79
C MET A 513 -13.96 4.19 22.80
N LYS A 514 -14.01 3.78 21.54
CA LYS A 514 -14.85 4.46 20.53
C LYS A 514 -16.33 4.19 20.78
N HIS A 515 -17.05 5.16 21.34
CA HIS A 515 -18.47 5.04 21.62
C HIS A 515 -19.28 4.61 20.40
N GLU A 516 -19.00 5.17 19.21
CA GLU A 516 -19.71 4.84 17.97
C GLU A 516 -19.44 3.42 17.44
N LYS A 517 -18.48 2.71 18.03
CA LYS A 517 -18.16 1.31 17.70
C LYS A 517 -18.47 0.33 18.83
N MET A 518 -18.98 0.83 19.96
CA MET A 518 -19.48 -0.03 21.03
C MET A 518 -20.81 -0.64 20.57
N SER A 519 -20.97 -1.94 20.82
CA SER A 519 -22.24 -2.64 20.56
C SER A 519 -22.46 -3.63 21.69
N MET A 520 -23.67 -3.65 22.24
CA MET A 520 -24.09 -4.57 23.31
C MET A 520 -25.58 -4.92 23.15
N ASN A 521 -26.03 -6.06 23.69
CA ASN A 521 -27.44 -6.46 23.75
C ASN A 521 -28.09 -6.19 25.12
N PHE A 522 -27.45 -5.39 25.96
CA PHE A 522 -27.94 -5.01 27.28
C PHE A 522 -27.61 -3.54 27.50
N ASN A 523 -28.28 -2.91 28.46
CA ASN A 523 -27.88 -1.60 28.94
C ASN A 523 -27.22 -1.72 30.33
N PHE A 524 -26.48 -0.68 30.69
CA PHE A 524 -25.86 -0.57 32.00
C PHE A 524 -26.89 -0.47 33.15
N GLY A 525 -28.14 -0.09 32.85
CA GLY A 525 -29.26 -0.05 33.79
C GLY A 525 -29.96 -1.40 34.04
N GLY A 526 -29.52 -2.51 33.42
CA GLY A 526 -30.02 -3.86 33.71
C GLY A 526 -31.15 -4.40 32.82
N GLN A 527 -31.56 -3.69 31.78
CA GLN A 527 -32.53 -4.20 30.80
C GLN A 527 -31.83 -4.72 29.54
N VAL A 528 -32.25 -5.90 29.09
CA VAL A 528 -31.90 -6.43 27.77
C VAL A 528 -32.50 -5.50 26.71
N THR A 529 -31.65 -4.93 25.87
CA THR A 529 -32.13 -4.10 24.76
C THR A 529 -32.61 -5.02 23.64
N GLN A 530 -33.85 -4.86 23.18
CA GLN A 530 -34.43 -5.68 22.10
C GLN A 530 -33.76 -5.45 20.71
N GLU A 531 -32.78 -4.54 20.61
CA GLU A 531 -32.36 -3.96 19.34
C GLU A 531 -31.20 -4.68 18.62
N THR A 532 -30.43 -5.56 19.27
CA THR A 532 -29.25 -6.18 18.63
C THR A 532 -29.09 -7.67 18.89
N THR A 533 -29.65 -8.49 18.00
CA THR A 533 -29.33 -9.92 17.89
C THR A 533 -28.07 -10.21 17.08
N ARG A 534 -27.44 -9.19 16.47
CA ARG A 534 -26.29 -9.36 15.56
C ARG A 534 -25.15 -8.39 15.85
N PHE A 535 -23.97 -8.95 16.10
CA PHE A 535 -22.73 -8.23 16.40
C PHE A 535 -21.70 -8.40 15.30
N ARG A 536 -20.85 -7.39 15.06
CA ARG A 536 -19.76 -7.46 14.09
C ARG A 536 -18.43 -7.27 14.78
N TRP A 537 -17.51 -8.21 14.62
CA TRP A 537 -16.18 -8.11 15.21
C TRP A 537 -15.14 -8.79 14.32
N CYS A 538 -14.04 -8.07 14.03
CA CYS A 538 -12.90 -8.57 13.23
C CYS A 538 -13.23 -9.22 11.87
N GLY A 539 -14.37 -8.85 11.27
CA GLY A 539 -14.83 -9.38 9.97
C GLY A 539 -15.59 -10.70 10.08
N PHE A 540 -16.10 -11.00 11.27
CA PHE A 540 -17.11 -12.00 11.57
C PHE A 540 -18.39 -11.32 12.06
N GLU A 541 -19.52 -11.99 11.90
CA GLU A 541 -20.79 -11.64 12.55
C GLU A 541 -21.14 -12.72 13.58
N PHE A 542 -21.75 -12.30 14.68
CA PHE A 542 -22.14 -13.15 15.81
C PHE A 542 -23.57 -12.87 16.22
N TRP A 543 -24.19 -13.86 16.85
CA TRP A 543 -25.52 -13.77 17.45
C TRP A 543 -25.47 -14.16 18.93
N ASP A 544 -26.47 -13.75 19.68
CA ASP A 544 -26.71 -14.11 21.09
C ASP A 544 -26.84 -15.63 21.30
N ASP A 545 -27.30 -16.36 20.30
CA ASP A 545 -27.28 -17.82 20.31
C ASP A 545 -25.89 -18.43 20.04
N LEU A 546 -24.81 -17.64 19.98
CA LEU A 546 -23.43 -18.08 19.70
C LEU A 546 -23.23 -18.71 18.31
N ARG A 547 -24.05 -18.35 17.32
CA ARG A 547 -23.73 -18.56 15.91
C ARG A 547 -22.66 -17.56 15.44
N ILE A 548 -21.91 -17.97 14.42
CA ILE A 548 -20.88 -17.15 13.77
C ILE A 548 -20.98 -17.28 12.25
N ASP A 549 -20.88 -16.15 11.54
CA ASP A 549 -20.72 -16.11 10.09
C ASP A 549 -19.69 -15.04 9.70
N ILE A 550 -19.50 -14.82 8.41
CA ILE A 550 -18.60 -13.80 7.87
C ILE A 550 -19.36 -12.49 7.73
N ASP A 551 -18.69 -11.40 8.08
CA ASP A 551 -19.15 -10.04 7.79
C ASP A 551 -19.14 -9.75 6.29
N VAL A 552 -20.26 -10.07 5.64
CA VAL A 552 -20.49 -9.89 4.20
C VAL A 552 -20.50 -8.40 3.85
N GLU A 553 -21.05 -7.55 4.72
CA GLU A 553 -21.13 -6.10 4.48
C GLU A 553 -19.75 -5.45 4.46
N ARG A 554 -18.85 -5.84 5.38
CA ARG A 554 -17.46 -5.40 5.34
C ARG A 554 -16.74 -5.87 4.08
N LEU A 555 -17.01 -7.08 3.58
CA LEU A 555 -16.47 -7.54 2.29
C LEU A 555 -17.03 -6.74 1.09
N LYS A 556 -18.31 -6.39 1.11
CA LYS A 556 -18.95 -5.51 0.10
C LYS A 556 -18.41 -4.09 0.12
N LYS A 557 -18.05 -3.55 1.29
CA LYS A 557 -17.46 -2.21 1.40
C LYS A 557 -15.94 -2.19 1.16
N ARG A 558 -15.25 -3.31 1.37
CA ARG A 558 -13.79 -3.40 1.21
C ARG A 558 -13.36 -3.12 -0.23
N PRO A 559 -12.51 -2.11 -0.48
CA PRO A 559 -11.92 -1.91 -1.79
C PRO A 559 -10.87 -3.00 -2.02
N LEU A 560 -10.93 -3.63 -3.19
CA LEU A 560 -10.08 -4.76 -3.56
C LEU A 560 -9.46 -4.51 -4.91
N HIS A 561 -8.15 -4.72 -5.00
CA HIS A 561 -7.40 -4.50 -6.23
C HIS A 561 -6.41 -5.65 -6.45
N ILE A 562 -6.28 -6.08 -7.70
CA ILE A 562 -5.17 -6.91 -8.17
C ILE A 562 -4.42 -6.06 -9.20
N PRO A 563 -3.13 -5.78 -8.97
CA PRO A 563 -2.34 -5.06 -9.95
C PRO A 563 -2.29 -5.86 -11.26
N VAL A 564 -2.54 -5.21 -12.39
CA VAL A 564 -2.35 -5.80 -13.73
C VAL A 564 -0.95 -5.42 -14.17
N LEU A 565 -0.14 -6.41 -14.52
CA LEU A 565 1.20 -6.15 -15.04
C LEU A 565 1.11 -6.07 -16.57
N SER A 566 1.84 -5.12 -17.18
CA SER A 566 1.97 -5.07 -18.64
C SER A 566 2.59 -6.37 -19.17
N GLY A 567 2.10 -6.85 -20.31
CA GLY A 567 2.57 -8.09 -20.95
C GLY A 567 2.10 -9.39 -20.27
N GLU A 568 1.20 -9.32 -19.30
CA GLU A 568 0.82 -10.51 -18.55
C GLU A 568 -0.22 -11.40 -19.26
N SER A 569 0.11 -12.70 -19.37
CA SER A 569 -0.80 -13.71 -19.93
C SER A 569 -2.11 -13.82 -19.15
N VAL A 570 -3.18 -14.22 -19.84
CA VAL A 570 -4.50 -14.48 -19.21
C VAL A 570 -4.38 -15.54 -18.10
N ILE A 571 -3.53 -16.55 -18.30
CA ILE A 571 -3.25 -17.62 -17.34
C ILE A 571 -2.66 -17.05 -16.04
N SER A 572 -1.65 -16.17 -16.13
CA SER A 572 -1.05 -15.55 -14.94
C SER A 572 -2.06 -14.69 -14.18
N ARG A 573 -2.88 -13.91 -14.90
CA ARG A 573 -3.96 -13.11 -14.31
C ARG A 573 -4.97 -13.99 -13.56
N ARG A 574 -5.39 -15.11 -14.14
CA ARG A 574 -6.27 -16.11 -13.51
C ARG A 574 -5.65 -16.71 -12.24
N ARG A 575 -4.37 -17.09 -12.28
CA ARG A 575 -3.68 -17.65 -11.11
C ARG A 575 -3.61 -16.65 -9.94
N ARG A 576 -3.32 -15.37 -10.22
CA ARG A 576 -3.32 -14.34 -9.18
C ARG A 576 -4.71 -14.05 -8.62
N LEU A 577 -5.75 -14.07 -9.46
CA LEU A 577 -7.12 -13.96 -8.99
C LEU A 577 -7.45 -15.09 -8.01
N ALA A 578 -7.20 -16.34 -8.39
CA ALA A 578 -7.41 -17.51 -7.53
C ALA A 578 -6.61 -17.41 -6.22
N SER A 579 -5.31 -17.11 -6.31
CA SER A 579 -4.42 -16.91 -5.15
C SER A 579 -4.97 -15.84 -4.21
N ARG A 580 -5.41 -14.70 -4.75
CA ARG A 580 -5.97 -13.60 -3.96
C ARG A 580 -7.27 -13.99 -3.27
N MET A 581 -8.15 -14.73 -3.96
CA MET A 581 -9.37 -15.25 -3.35
C MET A 581 -9.07 -16.23 -2.21
N LYS A 582 -8.11 -17.16 -2.40
CA LYS A 582 -7.66 -18.07 -1.33
C LYS A 582 -7.13 -17.30 -0.13
N THR A 583 -6.30 -16.27 -0.33
CA THR A 583 -5.79 -15.43 0.77
C THR A 583 -6.92 -14.73 1.55
N ILE A 584 -8.00 -14.31 0.88
CA ILE A 584 -9.12 -13.61 1.52
C ILE A 584 -10.00 -14.58 2.32
N PHE A 585 -10.27 -15.78 1.79
CA PHE A 585 -11.32 -16.66 2.29
C PHE A 585 -10.83 -17.90 3.04
N LEU A 586 -9.60 -18.39 2.83
CA LEU A 586 -9.14 -19.64 3.42
C LEU A 586 -9.21 -19.61 4.96
N LYS A 587 -8.67 -18.57 5.60
CA LYS A 587 -8.71 -18.45 7.07
C LYS A 587 -10.12 -18.25 7.61
N LYS A 588 -11.02 -17.63 6.84
CA LYS A 588 -12.43 -17.50 7.20
C LYS A 588 -13.16 -18.85 7.10
N LEU A 589 -12.90 -19.62 6.05
CA LEU A 589 -13.44 -20.96 5.88
C LEU A 589 -12.97 -21.90 7.00
N GLU A 590 -11.67 -21.89 7.31
CA GLU A 590 -11.10 -22.67 8.43
C GLU A 590 -11.78 -22.32 9.76
N ALA A 591 -11.97 -21.02 10.03
CA ALA A 591 -12.68 -20.55 11.22
C ALA A 591 -14.13 -21.04 11.27
N LEU A 592 -14.91 -20.86 10.19
CA LEU A 592 -16.30 -21.31 10.14
C LEU A 592 -16.42 -22.83 10.29
N LYS A 593 -15.56 -23.61 9.62
CA LYS A 593 -15.55 -25.07 9.73
C LYS A 593 -15.21 -25.58 11.12
N MET A 594 -14.42 -24.82 11.88
CA MET A 594 -14.09 -25.13 13.25
C MET A 594 -15.26 -24.78 14.18
N CYS A 595 -15.98 -23.70 13.88
CA CYS A 595 -17.13 -23.25 14.65
C CYS A 595 -18.46 -23.94 14.29
N ALA A 596 -18.52 -24.75 13.24
CA ALA A 596 -19.72 -25.49 12.86
C ALA A 596 -20.15 -26.45 13.99
N ARG A 597 -21.46 -26.53 14.26
CA ARG A 597 -22.04 -27.39 15.30
C ARG A 597 -22.31 -28.79 14.78
N THR A 598 -22.68 -28.91 13.52
CA THR A 598 -22.99 -30.21 12.89
C THR A 598 -22.11 -30.48 11.68
N ARG A 599 -22.07 -31.74 11.25
CA ARG A 599 -21.37 -32.14 10.02
C ARG A 599 -21.99 -31.46 8.80
N GLU A 600 -23.31 -31.30 8.77
CA GLU A 600 -24.05 -30.63 7.70
C GLU A 600 -23.68 -29.14 7.63
N GLU A 601 -23.63 -28.43 8.76
CA GLU A 601 -23.14 -27.04 8.81
C GLU A 601 -21.71 -26.92 8.30
N ARG A 602 -20.83 -27.84 8.72
CA ARG A 602 -19.43 -27.87 8.30
C ARG A 602 -19.29 -28.09 6.78
N ASN A 603 -20.13 -28.93 6.21
CA ASN A 603 -20.18 -29.18 4.77
C ASN A 603 -20.72 -27.95 4.02
N ARG A 604 -21.76 -27.29 4.56
CA ARG A 604 -22.36 -26.06 3.99
C ARG A 604 -21.41 -24.86 4.01
N CYS A 605 -20.40 -24.82 4.89
CA CYS A 605 -19.41 -23.72 4.96
C CYS A 605 -18.70 -23.48 3.61
N ASN A 606 -18.38 -24.56 2.88
CA ASN A 606 -17.72 -24.46 1.57
C ASN A 606 -18.63 -23.74 0.55
N ASP A 607 -19.91 -24.11 0.51
CA ASP A 607 -20.90 -23.49 -0.38
C ASP A 607 -21.20 -22.05 0.01
N ARG A 608 -21.26 -21.77 1.33
CA ARG A 608 -21.42 -20.41 1.85
C ARG A 608 -20.27 -19.51 1.42
N ILE A 609 -19.02 -19.94 1.62
CA ILE A 609 -17.82 -19.22 1.19
C ILE A 609 -17.82 -19.03 -0.33
N ALA A 610 -18.14 -20.06 -1.11
CA ALA A 610 -18.23 -19.94 -2.56
C ALA A 610 -19.28 -18.90 -2.97
N SER A 611 -20.48 -18.95 -2.39
CA SER A 611 -21.55 -17.99 -2.66
C SER A 611 -21.13 -16.55 -2.33
N VAL A 612 -20.60 -16.32 -1.12
CA VAL A 612 -20.13 -14.99 -0.69
C VAL A 612 -19.00 -14.49 -1.59
N ALA A 613 -18.01 -15.34 -1.89
CA ALA A 613 -16.87 -14.97 -2.71
C ALA A 613 -17.27 -14.58 -4.14
N MET A 614 -18.20 -15.34 -4.74
CA MET A 614 -18.70 -15.07 -6.09
C MET A 614 -19.58 -13.82 -6.16
N LYS A 615 -20.36 -13.52 -5.11
CA LYS A 615 -21.26 -12.35 -5.07
C LYS A 615 -20.58 -11.05 -4.66
N THR A 616 -19.52 -11.09 -3.85
CA THR A 616 -18.95 -9.87 -3.25
C THR A 616 -17.55 -9.52 -3.75
N VAL A 617 -16.64 -10.50 -3.78
CA VAL A 617 -15.22 -10.27 -4.04
C VAL A 617 -14.88 -10.44 -5.52
N LEU A 618 -15.42 -11.47 -6.16
CA LEU A 618 -15.15 -11.76 -7.56
C LEU A 618 -15.48 -10.58 -8.49
N PRO A 619 -16.66 -9.93 -8.41
CA PRO A 619 -17.00 -8.85 -9.35
C PRO A 619 -15.98 -7.70 -9.32
N LYS A 620 -15.46 -7.38 -8.13
CA LYS A 620 -14.44 -6.35 -7.92
C LYS A 620 -13.09 -6.74 -8.50
N LEU A 621 -12.67 -7.99 -8.27
CA LEU A 621 -11.36 -8.48 -8.71
C LEU A 621 -11.32 -8.81 -10.20
N ALA A 622 -12.40 -9.41 -10.73
CA ALA A 622 -12.56 -9.74 -12.15
C ALA A 622 -12.45 -8.48 -13.03
N LYS A 623 -12.91 -7.33 -12.53
CA LYS A 623 -12.74 -6.02 -13.16
C LYS A 623 -11.29 -5.72 -13.51
N HIS A 624 -10.40 -5.99 -12.57
CA HIS A 624 -9.00 -5.64 -12.73
C HIS A 624 -8.28 -6.61 -13.66
N VAL A 625 -8.54 -7.92 -13.59
CA VAL A 625 -7.87 -8.88 -14.47
C VAL A 625 -8.38 -8.85 -15.93
N ARG A 626 -9.26 -7.91 -16.29
CA ARG A 626 -9.89 -7.77 -17.62
C ARG A 626 -10.52 -9.07 -18.11
N LEU A 627 -11.15 -9.81 -17.20
CA LEU A 627 -11.99 -10.96 -17.55
C LEU A 627 -13.40 -10.46 -17.95
N TYR A 628 -13.45 -9.52 -18.89
CA TYR A 628 -14.69 -8.99 -19.46
C TYR A 628 -14.89 -9.57 -20.85
N GLY A 629 -16.10 -10.04 -21.13
CA GLY A 629 -16.48 -10.71 -22.36
C GLY A 629 -17.01 -12.12 -22.11
N VAL A 630 -18.13 -12.45 -22.75
CA VAL A 630 -18.80 -13.78 -22.71
C VAL A 630 -18.02 -14.80 -23.55
N HIS A 631 -16.69 -14.77 -23.51
CA HIS A 631 -15.89 -15.79 -24.16
C HIS A 631 -16.03 -17.10 -23.37
N ARG A 632 -16.28 -18.22 -24.09
CA ARG A 632 -16.47 -19.56 -23.52
C ARG A 632 -15.40 -19.91 -22.48
N GLY A 633 -14.14 -19.55 -22.76
CA GLY A 633 -13.00 -19.78 -21.85
C GLY A 633 -13.07 -19.01 -20.52
N THR A 634 -13.66 -17.82 -20.46
CA THR A 634 -13.84 -17.07 -19.20
C THR A 634 -14.95 -17.69 -18.36
N ARG A 635 -16.07 -18.06 -19.00
CA ARG A 635 -17.19 -18.73 -18.32
C ARG A 635 -16.74 -20.06 -17.70
N GLU A 636 -15.95 -20.83 -18.44
CA GLU A 636 -15.42 -22.11 -17.98
C GLU A 636 -14.45 -21.95 -16.81
N TYR A 637 -13.54 -20.97 -16.90
CA TYR A 637 -12.66 -20.65 -15.78
C TYR A 637 -13.43 -20.24 -14.51
N LEU A 638 -14.48 -19.42 -14.63
CA LEU A 638 -15.29 -19.02 -13.47
C LEU A 638 -16.06 -20.18 -12.85
N LYS A 639 -16.50 -21.16 -13.67
CA LYS A 639 -17.06 -22.42 -13.16
C LYS A 639 -16.02 -23.22 -12.39
N LYS A 640 -14.84 -23.46 -12.98
CA LYS A 640 -13.72 -24.14 -12.31
C LYS A 640 -13.32 -23.46 -11.01
N LEU A 641 -13.26 -22.12 -11.00
CA LEU A 641 -12.96 -21.31 -9.82
C LEU A 641 -14.02 -21.50 -8.72
N ARG A 642 -15.30 -21.52 -9.06
CA ARG A 642 -16.38 -21.80 -8.10
C ARG A 642 -16.26 -23.22 -7.52
N VAL A 643 -16.01 -24.22 -8.36
CA VAL A 643 -15.81 -25.61 -7.93
C VAL A 643 -14.59 -25.72 -7.00
N TRP A 644 -13.51 -25.03 -7.32
CA TRP A 644 -12.32 -24.98 -6.48
C TRP A 644 -12.59 -24.40 -5.10
N ILE A 645 -13.32 -23.28 -5.02
CA ILE A 645 -13.70 -22.67 -3.74
C ILE A 645 -14.61 -23.63 -2.95
N ARG A 646 -15.58 -24.28 -3.62
CA ARG A 646 -16.45 -25.32 -3.02
C ARG A 646 -15.67 -26.54 -2.53
N SER A 647 -14.53 -26.86 -3.14
CA SER A 647 -13.65 -27.93 -2.66
C SER A 647 -12.84 -27.54 -1.41
N GLY A 648 -13.00 -26.32 -0.90
CA GLY A 648 -12.19 -25.81 0.20
C GLY A 648 -10.77 -25.43 -0.21
N PHE A 649 -10.55 -25.06 -1.48
CA PHE A 649 -9.24 -24.72 -2.05
C PHE A 649 -8.23 -25.88 -2.17
N ASN A 650 -8.71 -27.12 -2.12
CA ASN A 650 -7.88 -28.34 -2.10
C ASN A 650 -7.49 -28.85 -3.50
N ARG A 651 -8.32 -28.64 -4.52
CA ARG A 651 -7.97 -29.02 -5.91
C ARG A 651 -7.04 -27.98 -6.55
N ILE A 652 -6.21 -28.35 -7.52
CA ILE A 652 -5.48 -27.34 -8.31
C ILE A 652 -6.49 -26.70 -9.26
N VAL A 653 -6.51 -25.36 -9.37
CA VAL A 653 -7.26 -24.71 -10.46
C VAL A 653 -6.42 -24.88 -11.71
N ASP A 654 -6.65 -25.94 -12.47
CA ASP A 654 -6.07 -26.07 -13.80
C ASP A 654 -6.56 -24.89 -14.65
N ALA A 655 -5.58 -24.12 -15.14
CA ALA A 655 -5.74 -22.77 -15.68
C ALA A 655 -6.58 -22.68 -16.96
#